data_AF-E6ZWR5-F1
#
_entry.id   AF-E6ZWR5-F1
#
_cell.length_a   1.000
_cell.length_b   1.000
_cell.length_c   1.000
_cell.angle_alpha   90.00
_cell.angle_beta   90.00
_cell.angle_gamma   90.00
#
_symmetry.space_group_name_H-M   'P 1'
#
loop_
_entity.id
_entity.type
_entity.pdbx_description
1 polymer ?
#
loop_
_entity_poly.entity_id
_entity_poly.type
_entity_poly.pdbx_seq_one_letter_code
_entity_poly.pdbx_strand_id
1 'polypeptide(L)'
;MLRYLRPLTEPFSDRYRQYLPLATSTPRGSVSSQGSSSSSSSGHSTPIETSPPSSPLSATPFLGLGKKAGRRRRSLSWHLRLLVVLLALAYAVHAAILPFLFPRTASTEEARSQALRLLDAQLASSYPQAAVSSPNSTAPPPATSVHRVFHDVSPGVASRDIAPIRAYDALSDACIEQWIVHHHWGDACHGTDLSAGLTVDAVWAWVNGSDPAQVLARNTYRPATRINVDAQHRYADHDELRYSMRSVWQSWGEGSVAKMHILASAYPVPEGSVAAGRSGERVMLGQVPYWLNVSEAKIELHHDAEYFRPMQRAGAHPLTTKDIDAWRAQTLPSFNSLAVESQLFNLPRAASDQLVYLNDDFFTMVPNAVSDLTSPLFGPVLKSDTRLFSFYRPSEHPFQRLWNPAGEEVGIKRAAWILGRRFAMRTLPYITHHPRSLSLPLLKEAAQMFPGAFGDTTLARFRAQKEVPDSVQGFFLASWFIVERHREAMLWSWVVAKWGGEGGWISDEVKRSMWVELAGEAGVDTLDVRRPVRRSRDAAAAAFEHARVPEPKNTQYSFSSQDGHALSYLDWSWPWERSRHGYPDLSAAPQRKHARSWLASSSDSTRTVCQLSFRTCFAPHPGGEGADSLFKRLAFARASCGDCLLAALLHASGGSGIAAFLPPASALLSIHPEFEHLGSKAHLPLTEHWHTTDFSLAAVLALAPHGRQVSLRTWCTRLIQRYQYVLGATPSTFYKVEYASRLPGQLRAVDDTLSTREPTTYVCLNDDIKEAETGTRRLNEIMHEWFARHWSARVPGEIAV
;
A
#
# COMPACT_ATOMS: atom_id res chain seq x y z
N MET A 1 8.09 36.45 24.48
CA MET A 1 8.02 34.97 24.66
C MET A 1 6.60 34.41 24.59
N LEU A 2 5.60 34.94 25.32
CA LEU A 2 4.21 34.43 25.28
C LEU A 2 3.44 34.65 23.95
N ARG A 3 3.89 35.54 23.05
CA ARG A 3 3.37 35.64 21.66
C ARG A 3 3.88 34.52 20.72
N TYR A 4 4.96 33.82 21.08
CA TYR A 4 5.55 32.75 20.27
C TYR A 4 4.97 31.35 20.59
N LEU A 5 4.20 31.23 21.67
CA LEU A 5 3.50 29.99 22.05
C LEU A 5 2.02 29.98 21.64
N ARG A 6 1.51 31.07 21.06
CA ARG A 6 0.10 31.18 20.63
C ARG A 6 -0.35 30.11 19.60
N PRO A 7 0.52 29.58 18.70
CA PRO A 7 0.15 28.47 17.81
C PRO A 7 0.01 27.11 18.51
N LEU A 8 0.41 26.99 19.78
CA LEU A 8 0.33 25.76 20.57
C LEU A 8 -0.88 25.73 21.52
N THR A 9 -1.60 26.85 21.66
CA THR A 9 -2.63 27.04 22.71
C THR A 9 -4.03 27.35 22.18
N GLU A 10 -4.22 27.53 20.87
CA GLU A 10 -5.57 27.63 20.28
C GLU A 10 -6.10 26.22 19.95
N PRO A 11 -7.40 25.93 20.22
CA PRO A 11 -7.98 24.64 19.90
C PRO A 11 -7.94 24.41 18.38
N PHE A 12 -7.28 23.32 18.00
CA PHE A 12 -6.99 22.85 16.63
C PHE A 12 -8.25 22.38 15.85
N SER A 13 -9.44 22.98 16.04
CA SER A 13 -10.70 22.35 15.60
C SER A 13 -11.15 22.64 14.16
N ASP A 14 -10.85 23.80 13.55
CA ASP A 14 -11.69 24.26 12.42
C ASP A 14 -10.97 24.60 11.10
N ARG A 15 -9.68 24.28 10.94
CA ARG A 15 -8.99 24.55 9.65
C ARG A 15 -8.19 23.39 9.02
N TYR A 16 -8.06 22.25 9.70
CA TYR A 16 -7.28 21.09 9.21
C TYR A 16 -7.84 19.73 9.65
N ARG A 17 -9.17 19.54 9.62
CA ARG A 17 -9.78 18.21 9.87
C ARG A 17 -9.56 17.19 8.76
N GLN A 18 -9.07 17.60 7.59
CA GLN A 18 -8.97 16.68 6.45
C GLN A 18 -7.73 15.79 6.43
N TYR A 19 -6.69 16.06 7.23
CA TYR A 19 -5.43 15.35 7.05
C TYR A 19 -4.64 15.20 8.37
N LEU A 20 -5.07 14.29 9.23
CA LEU A 20 -4.22 13.64 10.23
C LEU A 20 -4.41 12.11 10.16
N PRO A 21 -3.35 11.28 10.11
CA PRO A 21 -3.47 9.92 10.59
C PRO A 21 -3.68 10.02 12.12
N LEU A 22 -4.93 9.84 12.56
CA LEU A 22 -5.20 9.76 13.99
C LEU A 22 -4.55 8.49 14.53
N ALA A 23 -3.73 8.66 15.56
CA ALA A 23 -3.18 7.56 16.34
C ALA A 23 -4.32 6.61 16.75
N THR A 24 -4.18 5.34 16.37
CA THR A 24 -5.13 4.31 16.76
C THR A 24 -5.03 4.07 18.27
N SER A 25 -6.08 4.52 18.97
CA SER A 25 -6.47 4.17 20.34
C SER A 25 -5.52 4.51 21.50
N THR A 26 -5.98 5.38 22.40
CA THR A 26 -5.67 5.35 23.84
C THR A 26 -7.00 5.32 24.63
N PRO A 27 -7.16 4.52 25.70
CA PRO A 27 -8.43 4.44 26.44
C PRO A 27 -8.44 5.23 27.77
N ARG A 28 -9.64 5.80 28.08
CA ARG A 28 -10.18 6.34 29.36
C ARG A 28 -9.57 7.66 29.87
N GLY A 29 -10.31 8.68 30.32
CA GLY A 29 -11.74 8.90 30.57
C GLY A 29 -11.92 9.72 31.86
N SER A 30 -12.58 10.88 31.83
CA SER A 30 -13.41 11.42 32.93
C SER A 30 -14.17 12.68 32.51
N VAL A 31 -15.43 12.69 32.92
CA VAL A 31 -16.51 13.65 32.66
C VAL A 31 -16.30 14.98 33.41
N SER A 32 -16.68 16.09 32.79
CA SER A 32 -17.45 17.15 33.49
C SER A 32 -18.22 18.02 32.50
N SER A 33 -19.52 18.04 32.74
CA SER A 33 -20.63 18.81 32.17
C SER A 33 -20.42 20.32 32.10
N GLN A 34 -21.00 20.93 31.06
CA GLN A 34 -21.80 22.17 31.00
C GLN A 34 -21.87 22.56 29.51
N GLY A 35 -22.99 22.62 28.80
CA GLY A 35 -24.33 23.02 29.19
C GLY A 35 -24.53 24.49 28.84
N SER A 36 -24.85 24.79 27.57
CA SER A 36 -25.73 25.91 27.22
C SER A 36 -25.96 25.97 25.70
N SER A 37 -27.18 25.64 25.33
CA SER A 37 -27.91 26.13 24.17
C SER A 37 -27.93 27.66 24.10
N SER A 38 -27.87 28.23 22.89
CA SER A 38 -28.78 29.32 22.53
C SER A 38 -28.85 29.51 21.02
N SER A 39 -30.05 29.32 20.49
CA SER A 39 -30.50 29.88 19.24
C SER A 39 -31.04 31.30 19.48
N SER A 40 -30.87 32.13 18.46
CA SER A 40 -31.77 33.18 17.99
C SER A 40 -32.10 34.36 18.92
N SER A 41 -31.63 35.55 18.52
CA SER A 41 -32.41 36.56 17.78
C SER A 41 -32.22 37.99 18.31
N SER A 42 -31.66 38.82 17.43
CA SER A 42 -32.06 40.19 17.07
C SER A 42 -32.39 41.26 18.13
N GLY A 43 -31.80 42.45 17.92
CA GLY A 43 -32.35 43.74 18.35
C GLY A 43 -31.32 44.57 19.12
N HIS A 44 -30.42 45.27 18.42
CA HIS A 44 -30.46 46.72 18.18
C HIS A 44 -30.16 47.63 19.39
N SER A 45 -29.23 48.55 19.10
CA SER A 45 -29.02 49.90 19.67
C SER A 45 -27.97 50.11 20.78
N THR A 46 -26.86 50.65 20.29
CA THR A 46 -25.76 51.47 20.86
C THR A 46 -26.23 52.78 21.54
N PRO A 47 -25.36 53.69 22.04
CA PRO A 47 -23.91 53.63 22.38
C PRO A 47 -23.56 54.32 23.74
N ILE A 48 -22.26 54.60 23.94
CA ILE A 48 -21.62 55.73 24.68
C ILE A 48 -20.92 55.29 25.99
N GLU A 49 -19.59 55.09 25.94
CA GLU A 49 -18.49 55.99 26.44
C GLU A 49 -18.46 56.06 27.98
N THR A 50 -17.35 56.04 28.72
CA THR A 50 -15.95 56.43 28.51
C THR A 50 -15.10 55.79 29.62
N SER A 51 -13.84 55.52 29.30
CA SER A 51 -12.69 55.22 30.18
C SER A 51 -12.27 56.40 31.09
N PRO A 52 -11.17 56.39 31.90
CA PRO A 52 -10.41 55.35 32.63
C PRO A 52 -10.11 55.84 34.11
N PRO A 53 -8.88 55.73 34.69
CA PRO A 53 -8.27 54.57 35.37
C PRO A 53 -7.86 54.85 36.85
N SER A 54 -7.40 53.82 37.57
CA SER A 54 -6.13 53.77 38.37
C SER A 54 -6.20 52.88 39.63
N SER A 55 -5.13 52.08 39.76
CA SER A 55 -4.46 51.30 40.82
C SER A 55 -4.69 51.67 42.33
N PRO A 56 -3.99 51.05 43.32
CA PRO A 56 -3.74 49.62 43.67
C PRO A 56 -3.87 49.32 45.22
N LEU A 57 -3.41 48.13 45.65
CA LEU A 57 -2.78 47.76 46.96
C LEU A 57 -3.54 47.03 48.10
N SER A 58 -2.81 46.03 48.64
CA SER A 58 -2.74 45.49 50.03
C SER A 58 -3.89 44.62 50.56
N ALA A 59 -3.67 43.32 50.86
CA ALA A 59 -3.07 42.68 52.05
C ALA A 59 -4.07 42.51 53.23
N THR A 60 -4.39 41.31 53.71
CA THR A 60 -3.74 40.56 54.82
C THR A 60 -4.68 39.38 55.27
N PRO A 61 -4.52 38.64 56.40
CA PRO A 61 -4.07 37.24 56.43
C PRO A 61 -5.01 36.29 57.22
N PHE A 62 -4.70 34.98 57.33
CA PHE A 62 -5.27 34.15 58.41
C PHE A 62 -4.28 33.11 58.97
N LEU A 63 -4.29 33.03 60.31
CA LEU A 63 -3.48 32.18 61.18
C LEU A 63 -3.99 30.72 61.25
N GLY A 64 -3.04 29.81 61.44
CA GLY A 64 -3.02 28.88 62.60
C GLY A 64 -3.61 27.49 62.43
N LEU A 65 -2.75 26.46 62.54
CA LEU A 65 -2.85 25.34 63.49
C LEU A 65 -1.71 24.33 63.26
N GLY A 66 -0.92 24.07 64.30
CA GLY A 66 0.08 23.00 64.33
C GLY A 66 -0.36 21.84 65.22
N LYS A 67 -0.10 20.60 64.79
CA LYS A 67 0.11 19.43 65.66
C LYS A 67 1.14 18.48 65.05
N LYS A 68 2.03 17.98 65.91
CA LYS A 68 3.17 17.09 65.64
C LYS A 68 2.70 15.71 65.17
N ALA A 69 3.28 15.19 64.08
CA ALA A 69 3.31 13.76 63.76
C ALA A 69 4.69 13.41 63.16
N GLY A 70 5.47 12.61 63.88
CA GLY A 70 6.79 12.16 63.45
C GLY A 70 6.69 11.26 62.22
N ARG A 71 7.25 11.70 61.08
CA ARG A 71 7.42 10.86 59.89
C ARG A 71 8.52 9.83 60.16
N ARG A 72 8.14 8.59 60.49
CA ARG A 72 9.04 7.44 60.26
C ARG A 72 9.27 7.32 58.75
N ARG A 73 10.46 7.67 58.26
CA ARG A 73 10.88 7.37 56.88
C ARG A 73 10.91 5.85 56.72
N ARG A 74 9.88 5.29 56.09
CA ARG A 74 9.86 3.87 55.70
C ARG A 74 10.87 3.68 54.57
N SER A 75 11.72 2.66 54.65
CA SER A 75 12.78 2.44 53.66
C SER A 75 12.20 2.14 52.28
N LEU A 76 13.00 2.32 51.23
CA LEU A 76 12.62 2.01 49.85
C LEU A 76 12.12 0.56 49.71
N SER A 77 12.70 -0.37 50.47
CA SER A 77 12.27 -1.77 50.51
C SER A 77 10.82 -1.95 50.99
N TRP A 78 10.33 -1.08 51.87
CA TRP A 78 8.97 -1.14 52.37
C TRP A 78 7.96 -0.69 51.30
N HIS A 79 8.31 0.35 50.54
CA HIS A 79 7.49 0.83 49.43
C HIS A 79 7.46 -0.19 48.27
N LEU A 80 8.60 -0.83 47.97
CA LEU A 80 8.68 -1.91 46.98
C LEU A 80 7.84 -3.13 47.40
N ARG A 81 7.91 -3.56 48.66
CA ARG A 81 7.08 -4.66 49.18
C ARG A 81 5.60 -4.31 49.16
N LEU A 82 5.24 -3.09 49.53
CA LEU A 82 3.86 -2.62 49.44
C LEU A 82 3.37 -2.60 47.97
N LEU A 83 4.20 -2.15 47.04
CA LEU A 83 3.86 -2.13 45.61
C LEU A 83 3.63 -3.54 45.07
N VAL A 84 4.49 -4.51 45.42
CA VAL A 84 4.34 -5.92 45.02
C VAL A 84 3.06 -6.50 45.62
N VAL A 85 2.76 -6.21 46.89
CA VAL A 85 1.51 -6.67 47.53
C VAL A 85 0.29 -6.04 46.86
N LEU A 86 0.32 -4.75 46.52
CA LEU A 86 -0.77 -4.07 45.82
C LEU A 86 -0.97 -4.60 44.40
N LEU A 87 0.11 -4.91 43.68
CA LEU A 87 0.04 -5.53 42.36
C LEU A 87 -0.50 -6.96 42.43
N ALA A 88 -0.07 -7.75 43.42
CA ALA A 88 -0.60 -9.09 43.66
C ALA A 88 -2.09 -9.06 44.04
N LEU A 89 -2.49 -8.10 44.88
CA LEU A 89 -3.89 -7.90 45.26
C LEU A 89 -4.73 -7.45 44.06
N ALA A 90 -4.24 -6.50 43.27
CA ALA A 90 -4.91 -6.05 42.04
C ALA A 90 -5.04 -7.18 41.02
N TYR A 91 -4.01 -8.01 40.86
CA TYR A 91 -4.06 -9.20 40.02
C TYR A 91 -5.05 -10.25 40.55
N ALA A 92 -5.06 -10.52 41.86
CA ALA A 92 -5.99 -11.46 42.47
C ALA A 92 -7.44 -10.98 42.35
N VAL A 93 -7.71 -9.70 42.58
CA VAL A 93 -9.03 -9.08 42.38
C VAL A 93 -9.42 -9.13 40.90
N HIS A 94 -8.50 -8.81 39.99
CA HIS A 94 -8.76 -8.92 38.55
C HIS A 94 -9.07 -10.36 38.13
N ALA A 95 -8.31 -11.34 38.61
CA ALA A 95 -8.50 -12.76 38.32
C ALA A 95 -9.77 -13.34 38.96
N ALA A 96 -10.17 -12.85 40.13
CA ALA A 96 -11.39 -13.26 40.81
C ALA A 96 -12.67 -12.63 40.21
N ILE A 97 -12.57 -11.41 39.67
CA ILE A 97 -13.71 -10.69 39.07
C ILE A 97 -13.89 -11.06 37.58
N LEU A 98 -12.82 -11.43 36.87
CA LEU A 98 -12.87 -11.81 35.45
C LEU A 98 -13.96 -12.85 35.10
N PRO A 99 -14.13 -13.94 35.88
CA PRO A 99 -15.13 -14.97 35.59
C PRO A 99 -16.58 -14.52 35.87
N PHE A 100 -16.78 -13.51 36.74
CA PHE A 100 -18.11 -13.00 37.10
C PHE A 100 -18.58 -11.87 36.19
N LEU A 101 -17.67 -11.05 35.65
CA LEU A 101 -17.99 -10.07 34.61
C LEU A 101 -18.12 -10.71 33.22
N PHE A 102 -17.54 -11.90 33.01
CA PHE A 102 -17.56 -12.64 31.76
C PHE A 102 -17.68 -14.16 32.01
N PRO A 103 -18.88 -14.68 32.31
CA PRO A 103 -19.09 -16.10 32.56
C PRO A 103 -18.71 -16.98 31.35
N ARG A 104 -18.16 -18.18 31.60
CA ARG A 104 -17.95 -19.22 30.58
C ARG A 104 -19.30 -19.86 30.20
N THR A 105 -19.95 -19.20 29.24
CA THR A 105 -20.84 -19.68 28.18
C THR A 105 -21.47 -21.08 28.31
N ALA A 106 -22.69 -21.13 28.86
CA ALA A 106 -23.75 -21.97 28.30
C ALA A 106 -24.28 -21.41 26.95
N SER A 107 -24.01 -20.13 26.67
CA SER A 107 -24.47 -19.39 25.49
C SER A 107 -23.78 -19.73 24.17
N THR A 108 -22.65 -20.44 24.16
CA THR A 108 -21.91 -20.76 22.93
C THR A 108 -22.54 -21.89 22.13
N GLU A 109 -23.13 -22.88 22.80
CA GLU A 109 -23.74 -24.03 22.13
C GLU A 109 -25.11 -23.68 21.52
N GLU A 110 -25.88 -22.84 22.21
CA GLU A 110 -27.14 -22.28 21.68
C GLU A 110 -26.88 -21.39 20.45
N ALA A 111 -25.88 -20.51 20.52
CA ALA A 111 -25.47 -19.68 19.38
C ALA A 111 -24.94 -20.52 18.20
N ARG A 112 -24.16 -21.56 18.48
CA ARG A 112 -23.71 -22.54 17.46
C ARG A 112 -24.90 -23.23 16.81
N SER A 113 -25.84 -23.74 17.60
CA SER A 113 -27.04 -24.42 17.13
C SER A 113 -27.97 -23.50 16.32
N GLN A 114 -28.05 -22.22 16.70
CA GLN A 114 -28.79 -21.21 15.93
C GLN A 114 -28.11 -20.92 14.59
N ALA A 115 -26.78 -20.74 14.57
CA ALA A 115 -26.03 -20.54 13.33
C ALA A 115 -26.15 -21.75 12.39
N LEU A 116 -26.06 -22.98 12.91
CA LEU A 116 -26.27 -24.20 12.11
C LEU A 116 -27.67 -24.24 11.48
N ARG A 117 -28.72 -23.95 12.26
CA ARG A 117 -30.10 -23.88 11.72
C ARG A 117 -30.27 -22.83 10.63
N LEU A 118 -29.66 -21.66 10.79
CA LEU A 118 -29.68 -20.60 9.77
C LEU A 118 -28.92 -21.02 8.52
N LEU A 119 -27.76 -21.67 8.67
CA LEU A 119 -26.99 -22.19 7.55
C LEU A 119 -27.76 -23.26 6.77
N ASP A 120 -28.35 -24.23 7.47
CA ASP A 120 -29.15 -25.29 6.85
C ASP A 120 -30.35 -24.70 6.10
N ALA A 121 -30.98 -23.64 6.64
CA ALA A 121 -32.05 -22.92 5.94
C ALA A 121 -31.57 -22.22 4.66
N GLN A 122 -30.40 -21.55 4.70
CA GLN A 122 -29.79 -20.90 3.53
C GLN A 122 -29.39 -21.90 2.44
N LEU A 123 -28.89 -23.07 2.85
CA LEU A 123 -28.56 -24.14 1.92
C LEU A 123 -29.82 -24.80 1.36
N ALA A 124 -30.86 -25.00 2.18
CA ALA A 124 -32.12 -25.62 1.76
C ALA A 124 -32.92 -24.76 0.77
N SER A 125 -32.91 -23.43 0.90
CA SER A 125 -33.54 -22.52 -0.09
C SER A 125 -32.82 -22.50 -1.45
N SER A 126 -31.65 -23.14 -1.55
CA SER A 126 -30.75 -23.11 -2.69
C SER A 126 -30.61 -24.47 -3.41
N TYR A 127 -31.28 -25.52 -2.94
CA TYR A 127 -31.31 -26.83 -3.58
C TYR A 127 -32.50 -26.97 -4.55
N PRO A 128 -32.30 -27.01 -5.88
CA PRO A 128 -33.01 -27.98 -6.68
C PRO A 128 -32.30 -29.32 -6.50
N GLN A 129 -33.04 -30.33 -6.04
CA GLN A 129 -32.55 -31.70 -5.97
C GLN A 129 -32.07 -32.22 -7.35
N ALA A 130 -31.00 -33.01 -7.27
CA ALA A 130 -30.58 -34.08 -8.19
C ALA A 130 -29.94 -33.72 -9.55
N ALA A 131 -28.66 -34.09 -9.69
CA ALA A 131 -28.24 -34.95 -10.79
C ALA A 131 -26.98 -35.73 -10.41
N VAL A 132 -27.17 -37.02 -10.13
CA VAL A 132 -26.14 -38.03 -10.33
C VAL A 132 -25.78 -38.03 -11.82
N SER A 133 -24.49 -37.83 -12.11
CA SER A 133 -23.74 -38.15 -13.34
C SER A 133 -24.31 -37.72 -14.71
N SER A 134 -23.61 -36.80 -15.38
CA SER A 134 -23.36 -36.82 -16.84
C SER A 134 -22.19 -35.86 -17.19
N PRO A 135 -21.16 -36.27 -17.96
CA PRO A 135 -19.96 -35.47 -18.21
C PRO A 135 -20.05 -34.50 -19.40
N ASN A 136 -21.25 -34.04 -19.77
CA ASN A 136 -21.45 -33.04 -20.83
C ASN A 136 -22.67 -32.18 -20.51
N SER A 137 -22.48 -31.11 -19.74
CA SER A 137 -23.49 -30.07 -19.54
C SER A 137 -22.81 -28.77 -19.09
N THR A 138 -22.89 -27.76 -19.95
CA THR A 138 -22.47 -26.38 -19.71
C THR A 138 -23.58 -25.60 -19.02
N ALA A 139 -23.18 -24.91 -17.93
CA ALA A 139 -23.82 -23.80 -17.19
C ALA A 139 -24.77 -24.14 -16.01
N PRO A 140 -24.44 -23.69 -14.77
CA PRO A 140 -25.40 -23.60 -13.67
C PRO A 140 -26.25 -22.30 -13.74
N PRO A 141 -27.43 -22.26 -13.09
CA PRO A 141 -28.39 -21.14 -13.15
C PRO A 141 -27.91 -19.88 -12.40
N PRO A 142 -28.52 -18.69 -12.65
CA PRO A 142 -28.15 -17.44 -11.97
C PRO A 142 -28.56 -17.46 -10.49
N ALA A 143 -27.71 -16.94 -9.61
CA ALA A 143 -27.77 -17.15 -8.16
C ALA A 143 -29.06 -16.64 -7.47
N THR A 144 -29.75 -17.56 -6.80
CA THR A 144 -30.70 -17.30 -5.68
C THR A 144 -30.08 -17.65 -4.32
N SER A 145 -28.80 -18.05 -4.30
CA SER A 145 -28.09 -18.54 -3.13
C SER A 145 -26.98 -17.57 -2.69
N VAL A 146 -26.86 -17.38 -1.38
CA VAL A 146 -25.76 -16.63 -0.74
C VAL A 146 -24.48 -17.45 -0.58
N HIS A 147 -24.48 -18.72 -1.01
CA HIS A 147 -23.32 -19.60 -1.00
C HIS A 147 -23.11 -20.31 -2.34
N ARG A 148 -21.84 -20.40 -2.77
CA ARG A 148 -21.40 -21.32 -3.82
C ARG A 148 -20.81 -22.56 -3.17
N VAL A 149 -21.40 -23.72 -3.39
CA VAL A 149 -20.87 -25.01 -2.91
C VAL A 149 -19.92 -25.57 -3.97
N PHE A 150 -18.69 -25.92 -3.58
CA PHE A 150 -17.71 -26.50 -4.50
C PHE A 150 -16.74 -27.44 -3.80
N HIS A 151 -16.14 -28.36 -4.56
CA HIS A 151 -15.08 -29.24 -4.05
C HIS A 151 -13.77 -28.47 -3.93
N ASP A 152 -13.06 -28.66 -2.82
CA ASP A 152 -11.73 -28.10 -2.59
C ASP A 152 -10.71 -28.78 -3.49
N VAL A 153 -10.43 -28.17 -4.65
CA VAL A 153 -9.39 -28.61 -5.57
C VAL A 153 -8.14 -27.77 -5.34
N SER A 154 -7.02 -28.44 -5.06
CA SER A 154 -5.73 -27.77 -4.86
C SER A 154 -5.32 -26.98 -6.11
N PRO A 155 -5.10 -25.65 -6.02
CA PRO A 155 -4.76 -24.82 -7.17
C PRO A 155 -3.29 -24.97 -7.60
N GLY A 156 -2.51 -25.82 -6.92
CA GLY A 156 -1.11 -26.08 -7.23
C GLY A 156 -0.15 -25.00 -6.74
N VAL A 157 1.08 -25.03 -7.26
CA VAL A 157 2.15 -24.08 -6.94
C VAL A 157 1.96 -22.79 -7.73
N ALA A 158 2.34 -21.66 -7.15
CA ALA A 158 2.37 -20.39 -7.86
C ALA A 158 3.45 -20.40 -8.97
N SER A 159 3.11 -19.86 -10.14
CA SER A 159 4.06 -19.73 -11.25
C SER A 159 5.17 -18.74 -10.90
N ARG A 160 6.41 -19.08 -11.27
CA ARG A 160 7.58 -18.19 -11.20
C ARG A 160 7.89 -17.50 -12.53
N ASP A 161 7.02 -17.65 -13.53
CA ASP A 161 7.23 -17.05 -14.85
C ASP A 161 7.11 -15.52 -14.79
N ILE A 162 7.99 -14.85 -15.54
CA ILE A 162 8.01 -13.39 -15.65
C ILE A 162 6.96 -12.96 -16.66
N ALA A 163 5.93 -12.28 -16.16
CA ALA A 163 4.87 -11.73 -17.01
C ALA A 163 5.35 -10.45 -17.72
N PRO A 164 5.01 -10.28 -19.02
CA PRO A 164 5.26 -9.03 -19.72
C PRO A 164 4.39 -7.89 -19.16
N ILE A 165 4.72 -6.64 -19.51
CA ILE A 165 3.82 -5.50 -19.36
C ILE A 165 3.40 -5.12 -20.78
N ARG A 166 2.17 -5.51 -21.17
CA ARG A 166 1.70 -5.51 -22.57
C ARG A 166 1.75 -4.13 -23.20
N ALA A 167 1.45 -3.09 -22.44
CA ALA A 167 1.54 -1.71 -22.91
C ALA A 167 2.97 -1.30 -23.30
N TYR A 168 3.99 -1.88 -22.66
CA TYR A 168 5.39 -1.57 -22.96
C TYR A 168 5.88 -2.29 -24.21
N ASP A 169 5.33 -3.47 -24.51
CA ASP A 169 5.67 -4.21 -25.74
C ASP A 169 5.16 -3.51 -27.02
N ALA A 170 4.17 -2.62 -26.90
CA ALA A 170 3.69 -1.82 -28.02
C ALA A 170 4.70 -0.74 -28.48
N LEU A 171 5.56 -0.27 -27.58
CA LEU A 171 6.55 0.76 -27.89
C LEU A 171 7.70 0.13 -28.67
N SER A 172 8.06 0.69 -29.83
CA SER A 172 9.22 0.24 -30.61
C SER A 172 10.55 0.61 -29.92
N ASP A 173 11.64 -0.04 -30.33
CA ASP A 173 12.98 0.30 -29.80
C ASP A 173 13.40 1.74 -30.12
N ALA A 174 12.97 2.26 -31.28
CA ALA A 174 13.18 3.68 -31.62
C ALA A 174 12.31 4.61 -30.76
N CYS A 175 11.08 4.20 -30.43
CA CYS A 175 10.21 4.98 -29.56
C CYS A 175 10.74 5.02 -28.13
N ILE A 176 11.19 3.91 -27.53
CA ILE A 176 11.74 3.94 -26.17
C ILE A 176 13.02 4.78 -26.10
N GLU A 177 13.81 4.85 -27.17
CA GLU A 177 14.96 5.76 -27.23
C GLU A 177 14.49 7.22 -27.13
N GLN A 178 13.49 7.62 -27.89
CA GLN A 178 12.95 8.99 -27.80
C GLN A 178 12.25 9.25 -26.45
N TRP A 179 11.35 8.36 -26.03
CA TRP A 179 10.52 8.57 -24.85
C TRP A 179 11.26 8.31 -23.55
N ILE A 180 11.86 7.14 -23.36
CA ILE A 180 12.45 6.77 -22.07
C ILE A 180 13.79 7.47 -21.89
N VAL A 181 14.63 7.46 -22.95
CA VAL A 181 16.01 7.95 -22.84
C VAL A 181 16.10 9.47 -22.90
N HIS A 182 15.31 10.10 -23.77
CA HIS A 182 15.33 11.55 -23.98
C HIS A 182 14.11 12.28 -23.40
N HIS A 183 13.09 11.56 -22.93
CA HIS A 183 11.84 12.14 -22.42
C HIS A 183 11.13 13.01 -23.45
N HIS A 184 11.10 12.53 -24.70
CA HIS A 184 10.47 13.19 -25.82
C HIS A 184 9.56 12.22 -26.57
N TRP A 185 8.27 12.52 -26.62
CA TRP A 185 7.32 11.78 -27.46
C TRP A 185 7.42 12.29 -28.90
N GLY A 186 8.32 11.69 -29.69
CA GLY A 186 8.61 12.09 -31.07
C GLY A 186 8.03 11.16 -32.13
N ASP A 187 8.45 11.36 -33.38
CA ASP A 187 7.92 10.66 -34.56
C ASP A 187 8.01 9.13 -34.48
N ALA A 188 9.02 8.59 -33.79
CA ALA A 188 9.18 7.13 -33.66
C ALA A 188 8.09 6.49 -32.78
N CYS A 189 7.41 7.30 -31.97
CA CYS A 189 6.30 6.90 -31.12
C CYS A 189 4.94 7.13 -31.77
N HIS A 190 4.88 7.82 -32.91
CA HIS A 190 3.62 8.15 -33.58
C HIS A 190 2.87 6.88 -34.00
N GLY A 191 1.58 6.79 -33.66
CA GLY A 191 0.74 5.64 -33.98
C GLY A 191 0.93 4.43 -33.06
N THR A 192 1.70 4.54 -31.98
CA THR A 192 1.80 3.48 -30.97
C THR A 192 0.43 3.23 -30.32
N ASP A 193 -0.03 1.97 -30.34
CA ASP A 193 -1.26 1.58 -29.66
C ASP A 193 -0.98 1.25 -28.18
N LEU A 194 -1.37 2.17 -27.29
CA LEU A 194 -1.24 2.01 -25.85
C LEU A 194 -2.52 1.50 -25.17
N SER A 195 -3.53 1.04 -25.93
CA SER A 195 -4.83 0.61 -25.41
C SER A 195 -4.74 -0.44 -24.30
N ALA A 196 -3.77 -1.37 -24.38
CA ALA A 196 -3.52 -2.38 -23.36
C ALA A 196 -3.17 -1.80 -21.96
N GLY A 197 -2.65 -0.57 -21.90
CA GLY A 197 -2.35 0.16 -20.66
C GLY A 197 -3.42 1.16 -20.25
N LEU A 198 -4.51 1.29 -21.01
CA LEU A 198 -5.65 2.17 -20.73
C LEU A 198 -6.80 1.45 -20.02
N THR A 199 -6.57 0.23 -19.53
CA THR A 199 -7.58 -0.52 -18.78
C THR A 199 -7.01 -1.01 -17.45
N VAL A 200 -7.89 -1.15 -16.46
CA VAL A 200 -7.56 -1.68 -15.14
C VAL A 200 -8.52 -2.80 -14.76
N ASP A 201 -8.03 -3.74 -13.97
CA ASP A 201 -8.88 -4.68 -13.24
C ASP A 201 -9.10 -4.13 -11.82
N ALA A 202 -10.36 -3.94 -11.46
CA ALA A 202 -10.75 -3.51 -10.13
C ALA A 202 -10.91 -4.75 -9.23
N VAL A 203 -10.30 -4.74 -8.04
CA VAL A 203 -10.23 -5.92 -7.16
C VAL A 203 -10.70 -5.55 -5.77
N TRP A 204 -11.77 -6.19 -5.29
CA TRP A 204 -12.32 -6.01 -3.95
C TRP A 204 -12.01 -7.20 -3.06
N ALA A 205 -11.46 -6.96 -1.87
CA ALA A 205 -11.57 -7.92 -0.78
C ALA A 205 -12.92 -7.71 -0.09
N TRP A 206 -13.67 -8.79 0.13
CA TRP A 206 -14.98 -8.72 0.76
C TRP A 206 -15.25 -9.93 1.66
N VAL A 207 -15.98 -9.69 2.74
CA VAL A 207 -16.45 -10.73 3.66
C VAL A 207 -17.78 -10.30 4.26
N ASN A 208 -18.74 -11.22 4.32
CA ASN A 208 -19.94 -11.02 5.14
C ASN A 208 -19.75 -11.76 6.46
N GLY A 209 -19.48 -11.05 7.56
CA GLY A 209 -19.30 -11.68 8.86
C GLY A 209 -20.56 -11.93 9.67
N SER A 210 -21.73 -11.59 9.13
CA SER A 210 -23.03 -12.06 9.62
C SER A 210 -23.41 -13.43 9.04
N ASP A 211 -22.66 -13.95 8.06
CA ASP A 211 -22.87 -15.27 7.47
C ASP A 211 -22.68 -16.38 8.53
N PRO A 212 -23.68 -17.26 8.75
CA PRO A 212 -23.57 -18.40 9.64
C PRO A 212 -22.36 -19.31 9.39
N ALA A 213 -21.98 -19.56 8.12
CA ALA A 213 -20.81 -20.38 7.78
C ALA A 213 -19.52 -19.73 8.28
N GLN A 214 -19.38 -18.41 8.09
CA GLN A 214 -18.27 -17.62 8.59
C GLN A 214 -18.20 -17.64 10.11
N VAL A 215 -19.33 -17.44 10.79
CA VAL A 215 -19.40 -17.40 12.26
C VAL A 215 -18.96 -18.74 12.85
N LEU A 216 -19.44 -19.85 12.27
CA LEU A 216 -19.06 -21.21 12.69
C LEU A 216 -17.58 -21.50 12.45
N ALA A 217 -17.06 -21.18 11.26
CA ALA A 217 -15.66 -21.37 10.92
C ALA A 217 -14.74 -20.52 11.81
N ARG A 218 -15.08 -19.24 12.01
CA ARG A 218 -14.33 -18.31 12.85
C ARG A 218 -14.23 -18.79 14.29
N ASN A 219 -15.33 -19.32 14.84
CA ASN A 219 -15.34 -19.89 16.19
C ASN A 219 -14.51 -21.17 16.27
N THR A 220 -14.52 -22.00 15.23
CA THR A 220 -13.76 -23.26 15.16
C THR A 220 -12.26 -23.02 15.09
N TYR A 221 -11.80 -22.05 14.28
CA TYR A 221 -10.39 -21.75 14.08
C TYR A 221 -9.84 -20.67 15.03
N ARG A 222 -10.65 -20.16 15.96
CA ARG A 222 -10.24 -19.10 16.88
C ARG A 222 -9.01 -19.55 17.70
N PRO A 223 -7.91 -18.77 17.71
CA PRO A 223 -6.72 -19.16 18.46
C PRO A 223 -6.96 -19.09 19.97
N ALA A 224 -6.19 -19.89 20.72
CA ALA A 224 -6.27 -19.95 22.18
C ALA A 224 -5.82 -18.64 22.83
N THR A 225 -4.91 -17.89 22.21
CA THR A 225 -4.51 -16.57 22.69
C THR A 225 -5.62 -15.55 22.46
N ARG A 226 -5.81 -14.66 23.45
CA ARG A 226 -6.78 -13.58 23.36
C ARG A 226 -6.38 -12.63 22.24
N ILE A 227 -7.11 -12.69 21.14
CA ILE A 227 -7.12 -11.65 20.13
C ILE A 227 -8.27 -10.69 20.49
N ASN A 228 -8.00 -9.38 20.47
CA ASN A 228 -9.06 -8.36 20.46
C ASN A 228 -9.72 -8.39 19.07
N VAL A 229 -10.44 -9.46 18.78
CA VAL A 229 -11.32 -9.52 17.63
C VAL A 229 -12.62 -8.87 18.07
N ASP A 230 -12.79 -7.60 17.75
CA ASP A 230 -14.08 -6.91 17.83
C ASP A 230 -14.96 -7.39 16.66
N ALA A 231 -15.21 -8.70 16.60
CA ALA A 231 -15.62 -9.41 15.39
C ALA A 231 -17.14 -9.46 15.17
N GLN A 232 -17.95 -8.96 16.11
CA GLN A 232 -19.41 -8.93 15.93
C GLN A 232 -19.89 -7.61 15.31
N HIS A 233 -19.06 -6.56 15.29
CA HIS A 233 -19.45 -5.24 14.78
C HIS A 233 -18.65 -4.77 13.55
N ARG A 234 -17.55 -5.45 13.20
CA ARG A 234 -16.61 -5.11 12.10
C ARG A 234 -16.82 -5.86 10.79
N TYR A 235 -17.92 -6.59 10.66
CA TYR A 235 -18.15 -7.46 9.50
C TYR A 235 -19.63 -7.59 9.15
N ALA A 236 -20.47 -6.65 9.61
CA ALA A 236 -21.85 -6.62 9.16
C ALA A 236 -21.84 -5.99 7.76
N ASP A 237 -22.33 -6.70 6.75
CA ASP A 237 -22.43 -6.16 5.39
C ASP A 237 -23.49 -5.05 5.35
N HIS A 238 -23.08 -3.83 5.00
CA HIS A 238 -23.94 -2.64 4.94
C HIS A 238 -24.23 -2.17 3.51
N ASP A 239 -24.20 -3.10 2.54
CA ASP A 239 -24.20 -2.84 1.09
C ASP A 239 -22.96 -2.07 0.60
N GLU A 240 -21.91 -1.97 1.41
CA GLU A 240 -20.70 -1.21 1.09
C GLU A 240 -20.06 -1.72 -0.20
N LEU A 241 -19.90 -3.04 -0.38
CA LEU A 241 -19.37 -3.61 -1.61
C LEU A 241 -20.19 -3.20 -2.84
N ARG A 242 -21.54 -3.28 -2.74
CA ARG A 242 -22.45 -2.93 -3.84
C ARG A 242 -22.23 -1.49 -4.29
N TYR A 243 -22.24 -0.57 -3.33
CA TYR A 243 -22.11 0.85 -3.62
C TYR A 243 -20.67 1.27 -3.94
N SER A 244 -19.68 0.58 -3.40
CA SER A 244 -18.27 0.73 -3.78
C SER A 244 -18.09 0.38 -5.26
N MET A 245 -18.60 -0.77 -5.70
CA MET A 245 -18.56 -1.19 -7.10
C MET A 245 -19.32 -0.23 -8.02
N ARG A 246 -20.50 0.25 -7.62
CA ARG A 246 -21.24 1.28 -8.36
C ARG A 246 -20.45 2.58 -8.49
N SER A 247 -19.81 3.03 -7.41
CA SER A 247 -19.01 4.25 -7.42
C SER A 247 -17.85 4.14 -8.41
N VAL A 248 -17.14 3.01 -8.42
CA VAL A 248 -16.05 2.72 -9.36
C VAL A 248 -16.55 2.67 -10.80
N TRP A 249 -17.63 1.93 -11.06
CA TRP A 249 -18.20 1.80 -12.39
C TRP A 249 -18.64 3.16 -12.97
N GLN A 250 -19.31 3.98 -12.15
CA GLN A 250 -19.75 5.33 -12.52
C GLN A 250 -18.57 6.29 -12.72
N SER A 251 -17.50 6.17 -11.93
CA SER A 251 -16.38 7.10 -11.96
C SER A 251 -15.36 6.81 -13.05
N TRP A 252 -14.96 5.55 -13.20
CA TRP A 252 -13.88 5.14 -14.12
C TRP A 252 -14.43 4.84 -15.52
N GLY A 253 -15.69 4.41 -15.58
CA GLY A 253 -16.39 4.10 -16.82
C GLY A 253 -16.09 2.70 -17.37
N GLU A 254 -17.03 2.21 -18.17
CA GLU A 254 -17.00 0.86 -18.78
C GLU A 254 -15.76 0.60 -19.64
N GLY A 255 -15.28 1.62 -20.36
CA GLY A 255 -14.11 1.50 -21.24
C GLY A 255 -12.78 1.34 -20.48
N SER A 256 -12.72 1.82 -19.22
CA SER A 256 -11.50 1.79 -18.41
C SER A 256 -11.43 0.57 -17.49
N VAL A 257 -12.59 0.09 -17.01
CA VAL A 257 -12.67 -1.10 -16.17
C VAL A 257 -12.69 -2.32 -17.08
N ALA A 258 -11.58 -3.05 -17.21
CA ALA A 258 -11.54 -4.29 -17.99
C ALA A 258 -12.36 -5.38 -17.30
N LYS A 259 -12.10 -5.60 -16.00
CA LYS A 259 -12.78 -6.60 -15.18
C LYS A 259 -12.95 -6.15 -13.73
N MET A 260 -13.96 -6.70 -13.06
CA MET A 260 -14.18 -6.52 -11.63
C MET A 260 -14.03 -7.87 -10.93
N HIS A 261 -13.16 -7.95 -9.95
CA HIS A 261 -12.88 -9.17 -9.19
C HIS A 261 -13.32 -9.00 -7.74
N ILE A 262 -14.09 -9.94 -7.23
CA ILE A 262 -14.48 -10.01 -5.81
C ILE A 262 -13.75 -11.19 -5.19
N LEU A 263 -12.99 -10.92 -4.13
CA LEU A 263 -12.24 -11.91 -3.38
C LEU A 263 -12.98 -12.20 -2.09
N ALA A 264 -13.79 -13.24 -2.16
CA ALA A 264 -14.59 -13.73 -1.05
C ALA A 264 -13.87 -14.85 -0.29
N SER A 265 -14.31 -15.08 0.95
CA SER A 265 -13.83 -16.22 1.73
C SER A 265 -14.63 -17.47 1.41
N ALA A 266 -14.01 -18.65 1.51
CA ALA A 266 -14.72 -19.92 1.54
C ALA A 266 -14.44 -20.71 2.82
N TYR A 267 -15.45 -21.41 3.32
CA TYR A 267 -15.40 -22.13 4.59
C TYR A 267 -15.68 -23.62 4.38
N PRO A 268 -14.99 -24.51 5.11
CA PRO A 268 -15.33 -25.93 5.07
C PRO A 268 -16.77 -26.12 5.58
N VAL A 269 -17.50 -27.05 4.97
CA VAL A 269 -18.84 -27.44 5.42
C VAL A 269 -18.77 -27.90 6.89
N PRO A 270 -19.55 -27.30 7.81
CA PRO A 270 -19.52 -27.68 9.22
C PRO A 270 -19.98 -29.13 9.45
N GLU A 271 -19.32 -29.83 10.38
CA GLU A 271 -19.77 -31.13 10.87
C GLU A 271 -21.20 -31.04 11.42
N GLY A 272 -22.09 -31.90 10.93
CA GLY A 272 -23.51 -31.96 11.32
C GLY A 272 -24.49 -31.17 10.43
N SER A 273 -24.01 -30.41 9.43
CA SER A 273 -24.90 -29.79 8.42
C SER A 273 -25.48 -30.82 7.44
N VAL A 274 -26.62 -30.49 6.82
CA VAL A 274 -27.29 -31.38 5.83
C VAL A 274 -26.44 -31.62 4.57
N ALA A 275 -25.47 -30.74 4.30
CA ALA A 275 -24.54 -30.83 3.17
C ALA A 275 -23.23 -31.59 3.51
N ALA A 276 -23.07 -32.09 4.74
CA ALA A 276 -21.94 -32.93 5.12
C ALA A 276 -22.06 -34.31 4.42
N GLY A 277 -21.53 -34.40 3.20
CA GLY A 277 -21.46 -35.64 2.44
C GLY A 277 -20.63 -36.72 3.14
N ARG A 278 -20.94 -37.99 2.87
CA ARG A 278 -20.22 -39.17 3.38
C ARG A 278 -18.89 -39.45 2.68
N SER A 279 -18.43 -38.59 1.77
CA SER A 279 -17.17 -38.78 1.04
C SER A 279 -16.03 -38.02 1.72
N GLY A 280 -14.83 -38.61 1.77
CA GLY A 280 -13.62 -37.98 2.31
C GLY A 280 -13.08 -36.79 1.50
N GLU A 281 -13.91 -36.17 0.68
CA GLU A 281 -13.59 -34.99 -0.12
C GLU A 281 -13.97 -33.71 0.64
N ARG A 282 -13.08 -32.72 0.68
CA ARG A 282 -13.32 -31.47 1.39
C ARG A 282 -14.22 -30.57 0.54
N VAL A 283 -15.45 -30.33 0.99
CA VAL A 283 -16.41 -29.42 0.35
C VAL A 283 -16.33 -28.05 1.03
N MET A 284 -16.39 -26.99 0.22
CA MET A 284 -16.29 -25.60 0.65
C MET A 284 -17.59 -24.82 0.33
N LEU A 285 -17.94 -23.91 1.23
CA LEU A 285 -19.03 -22.94 1.14
C LEU A 285 -18.41 -21.56 0.89
N GLY A 286 -18.40 -21.12 -0.36
CA GLY A 286 -17.92 -19.80 -0.77
C GLY A 286 -19.00 -18.74 -0.61
N GLN A 287 -18.67 -17.58 -0.06
CA GLN A 287 -19.64 -16.49 0.10
C GLN A 287 -19.98 -15.83 -1.24
N VAL A 288 -21.27 -15.61 -1.49
CA VAL A 288 -21.78 -14.89 -2.66
C VAL A 288 -22.55 -13.64 -2.18
N PRO A 289 -22.21 -12.43 -2.66
CA PRO A 289 -23.03 -11.25 -2.38
C PRO A 289 -24.46 -11.48 -2.85
N TYR A 290 -25.44 -11.23 -1.98
CA TYR A 290 -26.83 -11.62 -2.21
C TYR A 290 -27.47 -10.93 -3.45
N TRP A 291 -26.92 -9.79 -3.87
CA TRP A 291 -27.38 -8.99 -5.01
C TRP A 291 -26.65 -9.33 -6.32
N LEU A 292 -25.67 -10.23 -6.30
CA LEU A 292 -24.79 -10.49 -7.44
C LEU A 292 -25.27 -11.68 -8.29
N ASN A 293 -25.41 -11.44 -9.59
CA ASN A 293 -25.48 -12.49 -10.61
C ASN A 293 -24.07 -12.98 -10.96
N VAL A 294 -23.70 -14.13 -10.43
CA VAL A 294 -22.38 -14.76 -10.63
C VAL A 294 -22.08 -15.20 -12.07
N SER A 295 -23.07 -15.17 -12.97
CA SER A 295 -22.90 -15.49 -14.40
C SER A 295 -22.51 -14.27 -15.24
N GLU A 296 -22.39 -13.08 -14.65
CA GLU A 296 -21.97 -11.86 -15.34
C GLU A 296 -20.50 -11.95 -15.79
N ALA A 297 -20.24 -11.75 -17.09
CA ALA A 297 -18.89 -11.88 -17.64
C ALA A 297 -17.93 -10.78 -17.15
N LYS A 298 -18.45 -9.60 -16.80
CA LYS A 298 -17.65 -8.46 -16.30
C LYS A 298 -17.16 -8.66 -14.86
N ILE A 299 -17.83 -9.53 -14.09
CA ILE A 299 -17.53 -9.77 -12.67
C ILE A 299 -17.03 -11.18 -12.47
N GLU A 300 -15.91 -11.33 -11.77
CA GLU A 300 -15.43 -12.63 -11.31
C GLU A 300 -15.40 -12.71 -9.79
N LEU A 301 -16.19 -13.63 -9.26
CA LEU A 301 -16.13 -14.02 -7.87
C LEU A 301 -15.09 -15.13 -7.70
N HIS A 302 -14.09 -14.88 -6.86
CA HIS A 302 -13.07 -15.84 -6.48
C HIS A 302 -13.14 -16.12 -4.99
N HIS A 303 -12.86 -17.36 -4.61
CA HIS A 303 -12.72 -17.72 -3.20
C HIS A 303 -11.27 -17.98 -2.85
N ASP A 304 -10.84 -17.59 -1.64
CA ASP A 304 -9.49 -17.81 -1.12
C ASP A 304 -8.96 -19.23 -1.38
N ALA A 305 -9.80 -20.26 -1.22
CA ALA A 305 -9.47 -21.65 -1.53
C ALA A 305 -9.08 -21.90 -3.00
N GLU A 306 -9.64 -21.17 -3.96
CA GLU A 306 -9.42 -21.36 -5.40
C GLU A 306 -8.11 -20.71 -5.91
N TYR A 307 -7.56 -19.70 -5.21
CA TYR A 307 -6.39 -18.93 -5.69
C TYR A 307 -5.21 -18.84 -4.72
N PHE A 308 -5.34 -19.22 -3.45
CA PHE A 308 -4.19 -19.28 -2.54
C PHE A 308 -3.20 -20.36 -2.98
N ARG A 309 -1.99 -19.96 -3.37
CA ARG A 309 -0.94 -20.85 -3.89
C ARG A 309 0.41 -20.54 -3.23
N PRO A 310 1.11 -21.56 -2.72
CA PRO A 310 2.46 -21.36 -2.20
C PRO A 310 3.44 -21.07 -3.35
N MET A 311 4.39 -20.17 -3.10
CA MET A 311 5.48 -19.88 -4.03
C MET A 311 6.67 -20.79 -3.72
N GLN A 312 7.22 -21.46 -4.74
CA GLN A 312 8.43 -22.27 -4.59
C GLN A 312 9.60 -21.40 -4.09
N ARG A 313 10.22 -21.81 -2.97
CA ARG A 313 11.42 -21.15 -2.41
C ARG A 313 12.67 -21.66 -3.11
N ALA A 314 13.62 -20.76 -3.40
CA ALA A 314 14.89 -21.12 -4.02
C ALA A 314 15.71 -22.05 -3.10
N GLY A 315 16.32 -23.09 -3.66
CA GLY A 315 17.11 -24.08 -2.90
C GLY A 315 16.30 -25.05 -2.04
N ALA A 316 14.97 -24.92 -1.96
CA ALA A 316 14.10 -25.88 -1.31
C ALA A 316 13.73 -27.04 -2.25
N HIS A 317 13.34 -28.19 -1.69
CA HIS A 317 12.80 -29.29 -2.48
C HIS A 317 11.55 -28.84 -3.27
N PRO A 318 11.31 -29.37 -4.47
CA PRO A 318 10.09 -29.11 -5.23
C PRO A 318 8.85 -29.44 -4.40
N LEU A 319 7.90 -28.50 -4.32
CA LEU A 319 6.66 -28.70 -3.58
C LEU A 319 5.83 -29.83 -4.22
N THR A 320 5.57 -30.88 -3.45
CA THR A 320 4.66 -31.96 -3.83
C THR A 320 3.21 -31.58 -3.54
N THR A 321 2.25 -32.31 -4.10
CA THR A 321 0.81 -32.14 -3.77
C THR A 321 0.58 -32.23 -2.25
N LYS A 322 1.27 -33.15 -1.57
CA LYS A 322 1.18 -33.31 -0.10
C LYS A 322 1.67 -32.07 0.65
N ASP A 323 2.75 -31.45 0.19
CA ASP A 323 3.29 -30.23 0.81
C ASP A 323 2.32 -29.05 0.64
N ILE A 324 1.71 -28.95 -0.55
CA ILE A 324 0.71 -27.92 -0.86
C ILE A 324 -0.52 -28.11 0.03
N ASP A 325 -1.04 -29.33 0.14
CA ASP A 325 -2.21 -29.63 0.96
C ASP A 325 -1.93 -29.37 2.45
N ALA A 326 -0.72 -29.70 2.93
CA ALA A 326 -0.29 -29.41 4.29
C ALA A 326 -0.18 -27.90 4.57
N TRP A 327 0.27 -27.12 3.59
CA TRP A 327 0.28 -25.65 3.68
C TRP A 327 -1.15 -25.09 3.66
N ARG A 328 -2.01 -25.56 2.74
CA ARG A 328 -3.43 -25.14 2.65
C ARG A 328 -4.20 -25.43 3.95
N ALA A 329 -3.94 -26.57 4.58
CA ALA A 329 -4.54 -26.93 5.87
C ALA A 329 -4.15 -25.96 7.00
N GLN A 330 -3.00 -25.28 6.89
CA GLN A 330 -2.56 -24.27 7.86
C GLN A 330 -3.11 -22.87 7.55
N THR A 331 -3.36 -22.55 6.28
CA THR A 331 -3.74 -21.21 5.83
C THR A 331 -5.25 -21.00 5.69
N LEU A 332 -6.02 -22.02 5.27
CA LEU A 332 -7.43 -21.89 4.89
C LEU A 332 -8.41 -22.51 5.89
N PRO A 333 -9.54 -21.86 6.25
CA PRO A 333 -9.98 -20.54 5.79
C PRO A 333 -9.16 -19.37 6.36
N SER A 334 -9.14 -18.26 5.63
CA SER A 334 -8.54 -17.00 6.09
C SER A 334 -9.60 -16.02 6.61
N PHE A 335 -9.28 -15.27 7.65
CA PHE A 335 -10.06 -14.13 8.18
C PHE A 335 -9.20 -12.85 8.23
N ASN A 336 -8.14 -12.79 7.40
CA ASN A 336 -7.12 -11.77 7.44
C ASN A 336 -6.94 -11.15 6.06
N SER A 337 -7.30 -9.87 5.92
CA SER A 337 -7.11 -9.14 4.67
C SER A 337 -5.65 -9.09 4.22
N LEU A 338 -4.67 -9.08 5.15
CA LEU A 338 -3.24 -9.09 4.77
C LEU A 338 -2.87 -10.40 4.07
N ALA A 339 -3.49 -11.52 4.47
CA ALA A 339 -3.32 -12.80 3.78
C ALA A 339 -3.93 -12.76 2.37
N VAL A 340 -5.12 -12.19 2.22
CA VAL A 340 -5.78 -11.98 0.92
C VAL A 340 -4.92 -11.09 0.00
N GLU A 341 -4.47 -9.93 0.49
CA GLU A 341 -3.57 -9.02 -0.23
C GLU A 341 -2.28 -9.72 -0.65
N SER A 342 -1.70 -10.54 0.24
CA SER A 342 -0.47 -11.29 -0.05
C SER A 342 -0.65 -12.41 -1.08
N GLN A 343 -1.85 -12.71 -1.55
CA GLN A 343 -2.10 -13.77 -2.54
C GLN A 343 -2.63 -13.24 -3.87
N LEU A 344 -2.79 -11.92 -4.01
CA LEU A 344 -3.28 -11.29 -5.25
C LEU A 344 -2.37 -11.49 -6.46
N PHE A 345 -1.09 -11.80 -6.26
CA PHE A 345 -0.22 -12.17 -7.38
C PHE A 345 -0.66 -13.47 -8.09
N ASN A 346 -1.54 -14.26 -7.46
CA ASN A 346 -2.16 -15.45 -8.03
C ASN A 346 -3.54 -15.18 -8.65
N LEU A 347 -3.97 -13.91 -8.78
CA LEU A 347 -5.28 -13.56 -9.32
C LEU A 347 -5.49 -14.25 -10.69
N PRO A 348 -6.43 -15.20 -10.79
CA PRO A 348 -6.66 -15.91 -12.03
C PRO A 348 -7.47 -15.03 -12.99
N ARG A 349 -7.28 -15.25 -14.29
CA ARG A 349 -8.08 -14.63 -15.38
C ARG A 349 -8.10 -13.08 -15.36
N ALA A 350 -7.03 -12.45 -14.87
CA ALA A 350 -6.82 -11.02 -15.00
C ALA A 350 -6.86 -10.60 -16.48
N ALA A 351 -7.66 -9.58 -16.78
CA ALA A 351 -7.80 -9.01 -18.11
C ALA A 351 -6.85 -7.82 -18.33
N SER A 352 -6.38 -7.15 -17.27
CA SER A 352 -5.38 -6.08 -17.32
C SER A 352 -4.08 -6.48 -16.60
N ASP A 353 -2.96 -5.87 -17.00
CA ASP A 353 -1.71 -5.93 -16.22
C ASP A 353 -1.75 -5.01 -14.99
N GLN A 354 -2.73 -4.09 -14.92
CA GLN A 354 -2.87 -3.07 -13.90
C GLN A 354 -4.05 -3.40 -12.99
N LEU A 355 -3.77 -3.57 -11.70
CA LEU A 355 -4.77 -3.82 -10.68
C LEU A 355 -5.02 -2.53 -9.89
N VAL A 356 -6.28 -2.29 -9.55
CA VAL A 356 -6.64 -1.33 -8.51
C VAL A 356 -7.36 -2.08 -7.41
N TYR A 357 -6.69 -2.19 -6.26
CA TYR A 357 -7.23 -2.84 -5.09
C TYR A 357 -8.09 -1.89 -4.26
N LEU A 358 -9.23 -2.40 -3.83
CA LEU A 358 -10.22 -1.74 -3.01
C LEU A 358 -10.60 -2.67 -1.84
N ASN A 359 -10.84 -2.07 -0.69
CA ASN A 359 -11.74 -2.67 0.29
C ASN A 359 -13.19 -2.31 -0.11
N ASP A 360 -14.17 -3.02 0.42
CA ASP A 360 -15.59 -2.73 0.26
C ASP A 360 -16.00 -1.36 0.80
N ASP A 361 -15.28 -0.82 1.79
CA ASP A 361 -15.50 0.50 2.38
C ASP A 361 -14.89 1.68 1.58
N PHE A 362 -14.34 1.45 0.37
CA PHE A 362 -13.75 2.48 -0.49
C PHE A 362 -14.73 2.96 -1.55
N PHE A 363 -14.88 4.27 -1.67
CA PHE A 363 -15.80 4.90 -2.61
C PHE A 363 -15.10 5.99 -3.42
N THR A 364 -15.63 6.25 -4.61
CA THR A 364 -15.19 7.37 -5.44
C THR A 364 -16.33 8.33 -5.77
N MET A 365 -16.07 9.63 -5.60
CA MET A 365 -17.12 10.66 -5.63
C MET A 365 -17.20 11.41 -6.95
N VAL A 366 -16.13 11.40 -7.75
CA VAL A 366 -16.00 12.18 -8.98
C VAL A 366 -15.43 11.32 -10.11
N PRO A 367 -15.67 11.64 -11.39
CA PRO A 367 -15.11 10.90 -12.51
C PRO A 367 -13.58 10.94 -12.53
N ASN A 368 -12.94 9.78 -12.69
CA ASN A 368 -11.49 9.65 -12.84
C ASN A 368 -11.11 9.26 -14.27
N ALA A 369 -9.91 9.65 -14.70
CA ALA A 369 -9.25 9.06 -15.85
C ALA A 369 -8.42 7.84 -15.41
N VAL A 370 -8.06 6.96 -16.35
CA VAL A 370 -7.15 5.84 -16.07
C VAL A 370 -5.82 6.33 -15.50
N SER A 371 -5.32 7.47 -15.99
CA SER A 371 -4.10 8.13 -15.49
C SER A 371 -4.21 8.64 -14.05
N ASP A 372 -5.39 8.71 -13.43
CA ASP A 372 -5.49 8.91 -11.97
C ASP A 372 -5.04 7.67 -11.17
N LEU A 373 -4.94 6.51 -11.84
CA LEU A 373 -4.67 5.19 -11.27
C LEU A 373 -3.35 4.61 -11.80
N THR A 374 -3.13 4.66 -13.12
CA THR A 374 -1.95 4.10 -13.81
C THR A 374 -1.78 4.74 -15.18
N SER A 375 -0.56 4.75 -15.71
CA SER A 375 -0.29 5.27 -17.05
C SER A 375 0.66 4.36 -17.83
N PRO A 376 0.38 4.06 -19.12
CA PRO A 376 1.34 3.36 -19.98
C PRO A 376 2.62 4.19 -20.24
N LEU A 377 2.60 5.50 -19.97
CA LEU A 377 3.74 6.39 -20.16
C LEU A 377 4.64 6.46 -18.92
N PHE A 378 4.06 6.36 -17.73
CA PHE A 378 4.73 6.65 -16.47
C PHE A 378 4.63 5.53 -15.41
N GLY A 379 3.91 4.44 -15.69
CA GLY A 379 3.70 3.33 -14.76
C GLY A 379 2.55 3.55 -13.76
N PRO A 380 2.43 2.68 -12.74
CA PRO A 380 1.41 2.80 -11.70
C PRO A 380 1.56 4.08 -10.86
N VAL A 381 0.42 4.64 -10.45
CA VAL A 381 0.39 5.81 -9.57
C VAL A 381 0.36 5.35 -8.11
N LEU A 382 1.49 5.44 -7.44
CA LEU A 382 1.64 5.12 -6.03
C LEU A 382 1.26 6.35 -5.19
N LYS A 383 0.21 6.22 -4.39
CA LYS A 383 -0.31 7.30 -3.56
C LYS A 383 0.23 7.16 -2.16
N SER A 384 1.05 8.12 -1.75
CA SER A 384 1.80 8.06 -0.50
C SER A 384 1.68 9.36 0.26
N ASP A 385 1.75 9.27 1.58
CA ASP A 385 1.67 10.40 2.47
C ASP A 385 3.02 10.66 3.15
N THR A 386 3.58 11.84 2.89
CA THR A 386 4.90 12.27 3.38
C THR A 386 4.79 13.35 4.47
N ARG A 387 3.64 13.50 5.11
CA ARG A 387 3.51 14.28 6.35
C ARG A 387 4.45 13.73 7.44
N LEU A 388 4.88 14.59 8.36
CA LEU A 388 5.92 14.27 9.36
C LEU A 388 5.66 12.98 10.16
N PHE A 389 4.40 12.67 10.45
CA PHE A 389 4.01 11.51 11.25
C PHE A 389 3.58 10.28 10.42
N SER A 390 3.73 10.36 9.09
CA SER A 390 3.31 9.32 8.15
C SER A 390 4.49 8.48 7.64
N PHE A 391 5.59 8.44 8.39
CA PHE A 391 6.77 7.63 8.07
C PHE A 391 6.87 6.42 9.00
N TYR A 392 7.13 5.25 8.43
CA TYR A 392 7.30 4.01 9.17
C TYR A 392 8.77 3.61 9.23
N ARG A 393 9.24 3.39 10.46
CA ARG A 393 10.57 2.83 10.72
C ARG A 393 10.54 1.31 10.53
N PRO A 394 11.46 0.73 9.72
CA PRO A 394 11.61 -0.71 9.60
C PRO A 394 11.74 -1.40 10.95
N SER A 395 11.03 -2.52 11.14
CA SER A 395 11.13 -3.32 12.35
C SER A 395 10.89 -4.79 12.04
N GLU A 396 11.81 -5.66 12.49
CA GLU A 396 11.68 -7.11 12.36
C GLU A 396 10.48 -7.62 13.16
N HIS A 397 10.38 -7.19 14.41
CA HIS A 397 9.33 -7.52 15.36
C HIS A 397 8.71 -6.24 15.91
N PRO A 398 7.71 -5.66 15.22
CA PRO A 398 7.12 -4.39 15.62
C PRO A 398 6.52 -4.47 17.03
N PHE A 399 6.96 -3.60 17.93
CA PHE A 399 6.48 -3.58 19.32
C PHE A 399 4.96 -3.33 19.44
N GLN A 400 4.35 -2.69 18.43
CA GLN A 400 2.89 -2.58 18.24
C GLN A 400 2.17 -3.91 18.38
N ARG A 401 2.80 -5.03 18.00
CA ARG A 401 2.27 -6.37 18.17
C ARG A 401 1.94 -6.73 19.62
N LEU A 402 2.50 -6.03 20.60
CA LEU A 402 2.23 -6.29 22.02
C LEU A 402 0.94 -5.62 22.53
N TRP A 403 0.50 -4.52 21.92
CA TRP A 403 -0.52 -3.63 22.50
C TRP A 403 -1.58 -3.11 21.51
N ASN A 404 -1.28 -3.05 20.21
CA ASN A 404 -2.26 -2.80 19.15
C ASN A 404 -1.94 -3.64 17.89
N PRO A 405 -2.13 -4.96 17.96
CA PRO A 405 -1.57 -5.84 16.95
C PRO A 405 -2.45 -5.97 15.69
N ALA A 406 -3.72 -5.56 15.78
CA ALA A 406 -4.72 -5.75 14.72
C ALA A 406 -4.70 -4.67 13.61
N GLY A 407 -3.92 -3.60 13.79
CA GLY A 407 -3.75 -2.55 12.78
C GLY A 407 -2.74 -2.94 11.68
N GLU A 408 -2.86 -2.30 10.52
CA GLU A 408 -1.93 -2.52 9.38
C GLU A 408 -0.48 -2.11 9.70
N GLU A 409 -0.27 -1.26 10.71
CA GLU A 409 1.04 -0.73 11.09
C GLU A 409 2.10 -1.83 11.36
N VAL A 410 1.70 -2.96 11.96
CA VAL A 410 2.61 -4.09 12.19
C VAL A 410 3.11 -4.63 10.85
N GLY A 411 2.18 -4.87 9.92
CA GLY A 411 2.50 -5.37 8.58
C GLY A 411 3.34 -4.41 7.76
N ILE A 412 3.11 -3.10 7.90
CA ILE A 412 3.87 -2.05 7.21
C ILE A 412 5.33 -2.01 7.70
N LYS A 413 5.54 -2.02 9.03
CA LYS A 413 6.91 -1.99 9.59
C LYS A 413 7.69 -3.25 9.26
N ARG A 414 7.02 -4.40 9.25
CA ARG A 414 7.60 -5.67 8.82
C ARG A 414 7.97 -5.63 7.34
N ALA A 415 7.09 -5.15 6.48
CA ALA A 415 7.36 -4.98 5.04
C ALA A 415 8.58 -4.06 4.79
N ALA A 416 8.65 -2.92 5.48
CA ALA A 416 9.78 -2.00 5.40
C ALA A 416 11.11 -2.66 5.82
N TRP A 417 11.08 -3.56 6.81
CA TRP A 417 12.26 -4.32 7.23
C TRP A 417 12.69 -5.36 6.20
N ILE A 418 11.76 -6.09 5.60
CA ILE A 418 12.05 -7.05 4.52
C ILE A 418 12.68 -6.33 3.33
N LEU A 419 12.11 -5.21 2.88
CA LEU A 419 12.68 -4.38 1.83
C LEU A 419 14.08 -3.88 2.21
N GLY A 420 14.23 -3.34 3.41
CA GLY A 420 15.50 -2.77 3.87
C GLY A 420 16.63 -3.80 4.02
N ARG A 421 16.32 -5.09 4.20
CA ARG A 421 17.32 -6.17 4.17
C ARG A 421 17.86 -6.46 2.77
N ARG A 422 17.02 -6.28 1.73
CA ARG A 422 17.39 -6.52 0.33
C ARG A 422 17.95 -5.28 -0.36
N PHE A 423 17.47 -4.10 0.01
CA PHE A 423 17.86 -2.81 -0.53
C PHE A 423 18.58 -2.00 0.55
N ALA A 424 18.16 -0.76 0.79
CA ALA A 424 18.67 0.09 1.87
C ALA A 424 17.67 0.17 3.03
N MET A 425 18.15 0.03 4.26
CA MET A 425 17.35 0.29 5.46
C MET A 425 17.02 1.77 5.55
N ARG A 426 15.76 2.15 5.29
CA ARG A 426 15.27 3.52 5.38
C ARG A 426 13.84 3.61 5.90
N THR A 427 13.46 4.77 6.42
CA THR A 427 12.07 5.07 6.78
C THR A 427 11.25 5.30 5.53
N LEU A 428 10.10 4.64 5.42
CA LEU A 428 9.27 4.69 4.22
C LEU A 428 7.96 5.45 4.49
N PRO A 429 7.52 6.34 3.58
CA PRO A 429 6.22 6.99 3.68
C PRO A 429 5.07 5.99 3.66
N TYR A 430 3.97 6.34 4.33
CA TYR A 430 2.74 5.58 4.31
C TYR A 430 2.14 5.53 2.91
N ILE A 431 1.67 4.36 2.48
CA ILE A 431 0.78 4.24 1.31
C ILE A 431 -0.64 4.46 1.79
N THR A 432 -1.35 5.43 1.21
CA THR A 432 -2.63 5.92 1.73
C THR A 432 -3.74 4.85 1.67
N HIS A 433 -4.68 4.94 2.61
CA HIS A 433 -5.77 3.97 2.79
C HIS A 433 -7.01 4.35 1.97
N HIS A 434 -6.89 4.21 0.66
CA HIS A 434 -7.94 4.39 -0.35
C HIS A 434 -7.54 3.52 -1.57
N PRO A 435 -8.22 3.55 -2.75
CA PRO A 435 -7.88 2.68 -3.88
C PRO A 435 -6.37 2.70 -4.21
N ARG A 436 -5.77 1.51 -4.28
CA ARG A 436 -4.31 1.31 -4.45
C ARG A 436 -4.01 0.65 -5.78
N SER A 437 -3.26 1.34 -6.63
CA SER A 437 -2.87 0.82 -7.94
C SER A 437 -1.54 0.05 -7.85
N LEU A 438 -1.47 -1.11 -8.51
CA LEU A 438 -0.22 -1.85 -8.72
C LEU A 438 -0.23 -2.58 -10.06
N SER A 439 0.95 -2.83 -10.62
CA SER A 439 1.11 -3.75 -11.73
C SER A 439 1.12 -5.19 -11.21
N LEU A 440 0.23 -6.05 -11.74
CA LEU A 440 0.19 -7.48 -11.41
C LEU A 440 1.53 -8.19 -11.72
N PRO A 441 2.16 -7.98 -12.90
CA PRO A 441 3.52 -8.45 -13.15
C PRO A 441 4.52 -8.10 -12.04
N LEU A 442 4.53 -6.84 -11.57
CA LEU A 442 5.49 -6.38 -10.57
C LEU A 442 5.14 -6.87 -9.15
N LEU A 443 3.85 -7.03 -8.83
CA LEU A 443 3.41 -7.67 -7.58
C LEU A 443 3.86 -9.14 -7.54
N LYS A 444 3.77 -9.85 -8.68
CA LYS A 444 4.29 -11.22 -8.81
C LYS A 444 5.80 -11.27 -8.62
N GLU A 445 6.55 -10.33 -9.18
CA GLU A 445 8.00 -10.24 -8.95
C GLU A 445 8.35 -10.00 -7.47
N ALA A 446 7.61 -9.12 -6.78
CA ALA A 446 7.80 -8.90 -5.35
C ALA A 446 7.58 -10.22 -4.56
N ALA A 447 6.53 -10.97 -4.89
CA ALA A 447 6.27 -12.28 -4.27
C ALA A 447 7.34 -13.33 -4.61
N GLN A 448 7.90 -13.29 -5.82
CA GLN A 448 8.99 -14.19 -6.24
C GLN A 448 10.32 -13.88 -5.55
N MET A 449 10.59 -12.60 -5.27
CA MET A 449 11.78 -12.13 -4.53
C MET A 449 11.65 -12.40 -3.03
N PHE A 450 10.44 -12.30 -2.47
CA PHE A 450 10.17 -12.48 -1.04
C PHE A 450 9.16 -13.61 -0.76
N PRO A 451 9.38 -14.85 -1.25
CA PRO A 451 8.40 -15.93 -1.14
C PRO A 451 8.12 -16.32 0.32
N GLY A 452 9.11 -16.15 1.21
CA GLY A 452 8.95 -16.31 2.65
C GLY A 452 7.94 -15.32 3.22
N ALA A 453 8.14 -14.02 3.00
CA ALA A 453 7.27 -12.98 3.56
C ALA A 453 5.81 -13.09 3.08
N PHE A 454 5.59 -13.34 1.79
CA PHE A 454 4.25 -13.52 1.23
C PHE A 454 3.61 -14.83 1.72
N GLY A 455 4.35 -15.95 1.73
CA GLY A 455 3.86 -17.23 2.22
C GLY A 455 3.55 -17.24 3.72
N ASP A 456 4.44 -16.69 4.54
CA ASP A 456 4.28 -16.66 6.00
C ASP A 456 3.09 -15.79 6.42
N THR A 457 2.76 -14.74 5.65
CA THR A 457 1.60 -13.88 5.90
C THR A 457 0.29 -14.66 5.86
N THR A 458 0.18 -15.67 5.00
CA THR A 458 -1.02 -16.51 4.88
C THR A 458 -1.24 -17.47 6.05
N LEU A 459 -0.21 -17.76 6.85
CA LEU A 459 -0.32 -18.60 8.04
C LEU A 459 -1.15 -17.92 9.15
N ALA A 460 -1.21 -16.58 9.13
CA ALA A 460 -2.04 -15.80 10.03
C ALA A 460 -3.49 -15.76 9.54
N ARG A 461 -4.28 -16.74 9.98
CA ARG A 461 -5.74 -16.80 9.74
C ARG A 461 -6.44 -15.58 10.30
N PHE A 462 -5.98 -15.09 11.45
CA PHE A 462 -6.47 -13.87 12.08
C PHE A 462 -5.39 -12.81 12.06
N ARG A 463 -5.78 -11.55 11.89
CA ARG A 463 -4.88 -10.42 12.17
C ARG A 463 -4.32 -10.59 13.59
N ALA A 464 -3.04 -10.30 13.77
CA ALA A 464 -2.36 -10.37 15.07
C ALA A 464 -2.20 -11.75 15.73
N GLN A 465 -2.38 -12.85 14.99
CA GLN A 465 -2.13 -14.18 15.52
C GLN A 465 -0.67 -14.30 16.01
N LYS A 466 -0.48 -14.73 17.27
CA LYS A 466 0.83 -14.69 17.95
C LYS A 466 1.68 -15.90 17.64
N GLU A 467 1.03 -17.02 17.32
CA GLU A 467 1.62 -18.34 17.14
C GLU A 467 2.30 -18.52 15.78
N VAL A 468 2.17 -17.53 14.89
CA VAL A 468 2.66 -17.56 13.51
C VAL A 468 3.60 -16.37 13.25
N PRO A 469 4.38 -16.41 12.15
CA PRO A 469 5.28 -15.31 11.80
C PRO A 469 4.57 -13.96 11.60
N ASP A 470 5.34 -12.87 11.69
CA ASP A 470 4.84 -11.52 11.43
C ASP A 470 4.38 -11.35 9.98
N SER A 471 3.10 -11.03 9.77
CA SER A 471 2.54 -10.69 8.45
C SER A 471 3.18 -9.44 7.87
N VAL A 472 3.22 -9.33 6.53
CA VAL A 472 3.50 -8.08 5.81
C VAL A 472 2.23 -7.47 5.25
N GLN A 473 2.23 -6.15 5.01
CA GLN A 473 1.22 -5.52 4.15
C GLN A 473 1.72 -5.58 2.70
N GLY A 474 1.04 -6.38 1.87
CA GLY A 474 1.52 -6.72 0.52
C GLY A 474 1.62 -5.52 -0.42
N PHE A 475 0.64 -4.62 -0.41
CA PHE A 475 0.63 -3.43 -1.27
C PHE A 475 1.72 -2.42 -0.92
N PHE A 476 1.98 -2.18 0.36
CA PHE A 476 3.09 -1.33 0.79
C PHE A 476 4.43 -1.93 0.37
N LEU A 477 4.62 -3.24 0.56
CA LEU A 477 5.84 -3.92 0.14
C LEU A 477 6.06 -3.77 -1.38
N ALA A 478 5.04 -4.10 -2.18
CA ALA A 478 5.13 -4.07 -3.63
C ALA A 478 5.30 -2.64 -4.19
N SER A 479 4.61 -1.65 -3.61
CA SER A 479 4.78 -0.22 -4.00
C SER A 479 6.23 0.22 -3.86
N TRP A 480 6.85 -0.01 -2.70
CA TRP A 480 8.23 0.41 -2.45
C TRP A 480 9.27 -0.50 -3.09
N PHE A 481 8.91 -1.77 -3.37
CA PHE A 481 9.70 -2.65 -4.23
C PHE A 481 9.88 -2.05 -5.62
N ILE A 482 8.82 -1.55 -6.27
CA ILE A 482 8.92 -0.92 -7.60
C ILE A 482 9.91 0.25 -7.59
N VAL A 483 9.82 1.11 -6.57
CA VAL A 483 10.70 2.29 -6.40
C VAL A 483 12.17 1.88 -6.26
N GLU A 484 12.48 0.91 -5.40
CA GLU A 484 13.85 0.43 -5.20
C GLU A 484 14.37 -0.39 -6.39
N ARG A 485 13.50 -1.09 -7.12
CA ARG A 485 13.88 -1.81 -8.35
C ARG A 485 14.21 -0.88 -9.51
N HIS A 486 13.50 0.24 -9.64
CA HIS A 486 13.87 1.29 -10.59
C HIS A 486 15.26 1.86 -10.28
N ARG A 487 15.52 2.12 -8.99
CA ARG A 487 16.83 2.58 -8.51
C ARG A 487 17.94 1.57 -8.84
N GLU A 488 17.70 0.29 -8.55
CA GLU A 488 18.62 -0.81 -8.85
C GLU A 488 18.92 -0.93 -10.35
N ALA A 489 17.88 -0.86 -11.19
CA ALA A 489 17.99 -0.89 -12.65
C ALA A 489 18.87 0.24 -13.21
N MET A 490 18.67 1.47 -12.73
CA MET A 490 19.49 2.62 -13.16
C MET A 490 20.96 2.46 -12.76
N LEU A 491 21.22 2.05 -11.52
CA LEU A 491 22.59 1.84 -11.04
C LEU A 491 23.29 0.69 -11.79
N TRP A 492 22.57 -0.41 -12.03
CA TRP A 492 23.12 -1.57 -12.73
C TRP A 492 23.45 -1.22 -14.19
N SER A 493 22.57 -0.47 -14.86
CA SER A 493 22.77 -0.05 -16.25
C SER A 493 24.04 0.79 -16.41
N TRP A 494 24.36 1.64 -15.44
CA TRP A 494 25.57 2.45 -15.49
C TRP A 494 26.82 1.66 -15.05
N VAL A 495 26.79 0.99 -13.89
CA VAL A 495 27.98 0.32 -13.35
C VAL A 495 28.34 -0.93 -14.14
N VAL A 496 27.37 -1.83 -14.37
CA VAL A 496 27.62 -3.14 -14.96
C VAL A 496 27.55 -3.07 -16.48
N ALA A 497 26.45 -2.59 -17.03
CA ALA A 497 26.26 -2.63 -18.49
C ALA A 497 27.13 -1.60 -19.23
N LYS A 498 27.13 -0.33 -18.81
CA LYS A 498 27.89 0.73 -19.50
C LYS A 498 29.40 0.62 -19.24
N TRP A 499 29.82 0.59 -17.98
CA TRP A 499 31.24 0.66 -17.62
C TRP A 499 31.92 -0.70 -17.43
N GLY A 500 31.20 -1.70 -16.92
CA GLY A 500 31.72 -3.06 -16.84
C GLY A 500 31.86 -3.72 -18.21
N GLY A 501 30.89 -3.48 -19.11
CA GLY A 501 30.85 -4.04 -20.45
C GLY A 501 30.92 -5.57 -20.47
N GLU A 502 31.28 -6.16 -21.61
CA GLU A 502 31.47 -7.62 -21.74
C GLU A 502 32.57 -8.17 -20.83
N GLY A 503 33.63 -7.40 -20.59
CA GLY A 503 34.76 -7.81 -19.75
C GLY A 503 34.44 -7.93 -18.27
N GLY A 504 33.37 -7.26 -17.80
CA GLY A 504 32.90 -7.35 -16.41
C GLY A 504 33.89 -6.84 -15.35
N TRP A 505 34.96 -6.15 -15.75
CA TRP A 505 36.05 -5.72 -14.89
C TRP A 505 36.25 -4.19 -14.96
N ILE A 506 36.38 -3.55 -13.80
CA ILE A 506 36.54 -2.11 -13.67
C ILE A 506 37.92 -1.83 -13.06
N SER A 507 38.88 -1.49 -13.91
CA SER A 507 40.24 -1.09 -13.51
C SER A 507 40.26 0.29 -12.86
N ASP A 508 41.37 0.66 -12.22
CA ASP A 508 41.52 1.99 -11.63
C ASP A 508 41.43 3.12 -12.68
N GLU A 509 41.89 2.87 -13.91
CA GLU A 509 41.73 3.78 -15.05
C GLU A 509 40.24 3.98 -15.37
N VAL A 510 39.48 2.88 -15.47
CA VAL A 510 38.03 2.94 -15.73
C VAL A 510 37.32 3.69 -14.59
N LYS A 511 37.68 3.45 -13.32
CA LYS A 511 37.13 4.21 -12.18
C LYS A 511 37.38 5.71 -12.31
N ARG A 512 38.57 6.10 -12.80
CA ARG A 512 38.87 7.52 -13.06
C ARG A 512 38.04 8.07 -14.20
N SER A 513 37.83 7.32 -15.29
CA SER A 513 36.93 7.73 -16.38
C SER A 513 35.46 7.86 -15.91
N MET A 514 34.98 6.90 -15.10
CA MET A 514 33.68 6.98 -14.45
C MET A 514 33.54 8.25 -13.60
N TRP A 515 34.59 8.62 -12.88
CA TRP A 515 34.61 9.83 -12.05
C TRP A 515 34.61 11.11 -12.88
N VAL A 516 35.36 11.15 -13.99
CA VAL A 516 35.37 12.29 -14.92
C VAL A 516 33.99 12.52 -15.52
N GLU A 517 33.23 11.46 -15.85
CA GLU A 517 31.83 11.61 -16.31
C GLU A 517 30.93 12.28 -15.26
N LEU A 518 31.18 12.05 -13.97
CA LEU A 518 30.39 12.62 -12.88
C LEU A 518 30.82 14.05 -12.52
N ALA A 519 32.13 14.29 -12.42
CA ALA A 519 32.71 15.53 -11.91
C ALA A 519 33.01 16.56 -13.02
N GLY A 520 33.09 16.13 -14.28
CA GLY A 520 33.48 16.97 -15.42
C GLY A 520 34.98 17.28 -15.51
N GLU A 521 35.76 16.98 -14.47
CA GLU A 521 37.20 17.24 -14.41
C GLU A 521 37.97 16.15 -13.66
N ALA A 522 39.24 15.96 -14.02
CA ALA A 522 40.14 15.01 -13.38
C ALA A 522 40.81 15.65 -12.14
N GLY A 523 41.09 14.83 -11.11
CA GLY A 523 41.94 15.22 -9.97
C GLY A 523 41.22 15.69 -8.70
N VAL A 524 39.88 15.82 -8.72
CA VAL A 524 39.09 16.13 -7.53
C VAL A 524 38.64 14.84 -6.85
N ASP A 525 38.90 14.65 -5.55
CA ASP A 525 38.53 13.44 -4.80
C ASP A 525 37.09 13.49 -4.20
N THR A 526 36.45 14.66 -4.23
CA THR A 526 35.10 14.90 -3.68
C THR A 526 34.24 15.73 -4.62
N LEU A 527 32.99 15.33 -4.83
CA LEU A 527 32.04 16.02 -5.71
C LEU A 527 30.81 16.45 -4.91
N ASP A 528 30.54 17.76 -4.88
CA ASP A 528 29.30 18.31 -4.32
C ASP A 528 28.17 18.16 -5.35
N VAL A 529 27.29 17.20 -5.11
CA VAL A 529 26.17 16.91 -6.02
C VAL A 529 25.01 17.85 -5.70
N ARG A 530 24.62 18.64 -6.68
CA ARG A 530 23.51 19.58 -6.59
C ARG A 530 22.19 18.90 -6.92
N ARG A 531 21.09 19.44 -6.39
CA ARG A 531 19.74 19.04 -6.79
C ARG A 531 19.59 19.23 -8.31
N PRO A 532 19.23 18.20 -9.09
CA PRO A 532 19.01 18.35 -10.53
C PRO A 532 17.77 19.20 -10.80
N VAL A 533 17.80 19.94 -11.91
CA VAL A 533 16.65 20.70 -12.43
C VAL A 533 16.10 19.94 -13.62
N ARG A 534 14.80 19.67 -13.59
CA ARG A 534 14.11 18.69 -14.43
C ARG A 534 12.89 19.32 -15.07
N ARG A 535 12.50 18.87 -16.27
CA ARG A 535 11.32 19.34 -17.00
C ARG A 535 10.31 18.24 -17.28
N SER A 536 10.51 17.05 -16.71
CA SER A 536 9.70 15.88 -17.03
C SER A 536 8.22 16.07 -16.70
N ARG A 537 7.90 16.83 -15.65
CA ARG A 537 6.52 17.19 -15.27
C ARG A 537 5.91 18.26 -16.19
N ASP A 538 6.69 19.25 -16.60
CA ASP A 538 6.22 20.35 -17.46
C ASP A 538 5.81 19.83 -18.85
N ALA A 539 6.48 18.77 -19.32
CA ALA A 539 6.19 18.11 -20.59
C ALA A 539 5.12 17.01 -20.51
N ALA A 540 4.59 16.70 -19.33
CA ALA A 540 3.70 15.56 -19.15
C ALA A 540 2.37 15.70 -19.90
N ALA A 541 1.76 16.91 -19.89
CA ALA A 541 0.50 17.18 -20.59
C ALA A 541 0.64 16.95 -22.11
N ALA A 542 1.67 17.53 -22.73
CA ALA A 542 1.96 17.30 -24.14
C ALA A 542 2.20 15.83 -24.48
N ALA A 543 2.88 15.07 -23.59
CA ALA A 543 3.08 13.65 -23.79
C ALA A 543 1.76 12.85 -23.74
N PHE A 544 0.85 13.18 -22.82
CA PHE A 544 -0.48 12.58 -22.76
C PHE A 544 -1.28 12.85 -24.04
N GLU A 545 -1.31 14.10 -24.50
CA GLU A 545 -2.00 14.51 -25.72
C GLU A 545 -1.45 13.77 -26.95
N HIS A 546 -0.13 13.82 -27.17
CA HIS A 546 0.49 13.18 -28.34
C HIS A 546 0.37 11.65 -28.34
N ALA A 547 0.40 11.02 -27.15
CA ALA A 547 0.22 9.58 -27.00
C ALA A 547 -1.26 9.16 -27.03
N ARG A 548 -2.20 10.11 -27.08
CA ARG A 548 -3.65 9.87 -26.96
C ARG A 548 -4.03 9.13 -25.68
N VAL A 549 -3.31 9.41 -24.60
CA VAL A 549 -3.56 8.87 -23.26
C VAL A 549 -4.29 9.94 -22.46
N PRO A 550 -5.46 9.65 -21.84
CA PRO A 550 -6.18 10.65 -21.05
C PRO A 550 -5.33 11.18 -19.89
N GLU A 551 -5.29 12.50 -19.73
CA GLU A 551 -4.62 13.13 -18.58
C GLU A 551 -5.33 12.80 -17.25
N PRO A 552 -4.58 12.74 -16.12
CA PRO A 552 -5.19 12.58 -14.80
C PRO A 552 -6.12 13.76 -14.48
N LYS A 553 -7.31 13.48 -13.97
CA LYS A 553 -8.32 14.53 -13.68
C LYS A 553 -8.23 15.05 -12.25
N ASN A 554 -7.93 14.15 -11.31
CA ASN A 554 -8.03 14.43 -9.87
C ASN A 554 -6.73 14.16 -9.11
N THR A 555 -5.79 13.47 -9.74
CA THR A 555 -4.51 13.06 -9.15
C THR A 555 -3.40 13.91 -9.68
N GLN A 556 -2.71 14.60 -8.78
CA GLN A 556 -1.54 15.37 -9.14
C GLN A 556 -0.29 14.51 -9.07
N TYR A 557 0.45 14.47 -10.18
CA TYR A 557 1.75 13.81 -10.25
C TYR A 557 2.79 14.67 -9.52
N SER A 558 3.20 14.17 -8.36
CA SER A 558 4.13 14.87 -7.45
C SER A 558 5.58 14.56 -7.78
N PHE A 559 5.85 13.35 -8.27
CA PHE A 559 7.17 12.89 -8.70
C PHE A 559 7.02 11.80 -9.77
N SER A 560 7.87 11.83 -10.80
CA SER A 560 7.99 10.77 -11.82
C SER A 560 9.30 10.03 -11.63
N SER A 561 9.32 8.70 -11.79
CA SER A 561 10.55 7.91 -11.73
C SER A 561 11.60 8.35 -12.75
N GLN A 562 11.18 9.01 -13.84
CA GLN A 562 12.08 9.62 -14.83
C GLN A 562 12.99 10.68 -14.20
N ASP A 563 12.58 11.32 -13.11
CA ASP A 563 13.36 12.29 -12.35
C ASP A 563 14.22 11.65 -11.25
N GLY A 564 14.35 10.32 -11.26
CA GLY A 564 15.26 9.57 -10.43
C GLY A 564 14.61 8.83 -9.27
N HIS A 565 15.23 8.94 -8.09
CA HIS A 565 14.85 8.17 -6.92
C HIS A 565 14.24 9.07 -5.83
N ALA A 566 12.91 9.05 -5.73
CA ALA A 566 12.15 9.94 -4.84
C ALA A 566 12.58 9.87 -3.37
N LEU A 567 12.88 8.66 -2.87
CA LEU A 567 13.21 8.45 -1.46
C LEU A 567 14.51 9.15 -1.07
N SER A 568 15.51 9.18 -1.96
CA SER A 568 16.75 9.95 -1.72
C SER A 568 16.46 11.43 -1.44
N TYR A 569 15.55 12.02 -2.23
CA TYR A 569 15.20 13.42 -2.05
C TYR A 569 14.42 13.68 -0.77
N LEU A 570 13.65 12.70 -0.27
CA LEU A 570 13.01 12.80 1.05
C LEU A 570 14.04 12.79 2.18
N ASP A 571 15.11 12.00 2.04
CA ASP A 571 16.22 11.92 3.00
C ASP A 571 17.06 13.20 3.03
N TRP A 572 17.20 13.88 1.87
CA TRP A 572 17.98 15.13 1.74
C TRP A 572 17.20 16.42 2.01
N SER A 573 15.87 16.34 2.12
CA SER A 573 14.99 17.52 2.23
C SER A 573 14.30 17.59 3.58
N TRP A 574 14.27 18.79 4.15
CA TRP A 574 13.48 19.03 5.36
C TRP A 574 11.98 18.95 5.06
N PRO A 575 11.13 18.58 6.03
CA PRO A 575 9.68 18.47 5.81
C PRO A 575 9.02 19.74 5.24
N TRP A 576 9.50 20.94 5.59
CA TRP A 576 8.97 22.21 5.08
C TRP A 576 9.46 22.58 3.67
N GLU A 577 10.49 21.90 3.15
CA GLU A 577 11.00 22.09 1.78
C GLU A 577 10.23 21.22 0.76
N ARG A 578 9.36 20.33 1.25
CA ARG A 578 8.52 19.48 0.41
C ARG A 578 7.40 20.33 -0.17
N SER A 579 7.01 20.04 -1.41
CA SER A 579 5.84 20.68 -2.01
C SER A 579 4.57 20.38 -1.19
N ARG A 580 3.47 21.07 -1.48
CA ARG A 580 2.15 20.76 -0.88
C ARG A 580 1.77 19.28 -1.06
N HIS A 581 2.28 18.62 -2.08
CA HIS A 581 1.97 17.24 -2.46
C HIS A 581 3.04 16.24 -2.01
N GLY A 582 3.97 16.68 -1.18
CA GLY A 582 4.78 15.80 -0.35
C GLY A 582 6.16 15.42 -0.88
N TYR A 583 6.45 15.66 -2.16
CA TYR A 583 7.76 15.41 -2.78
C TYR A 583 8.43 16.71 -3.23
N PRO A 584 9.78 16.77 -3.26
CA PRO A 584 10.48 17.94 -3.77
C PRO A 584 10.15 18.20 -5.25
N ASP A 585 9.82 19.46 -5.56
CA ASP A 585 9.65 19.88 -6.95
C ASP A 585 11.02 20.07 -7.58
N LEU A 586 11.30 19.32 -8.64
CA LEU A 586 12.55 19.40 -9.41
C LEU A 586 12.40 20.30 -10.64
N SER A 587 11.23 20.89 -10.88
CA SER A 587 11.02 21.84 -11.97
C SER A 587 11.90 23.10 -11.85
N ALA A 588 12.19 23.71 -13.00
CA ALA A 588 12.92 24.99 -13.06
C ALA A 588 12.11 26.19 -12.54
N ALA A 589 10.88 25.98 -12.06
CA ALA A 589 9.95 27.04 -11.71
C ALA A 589 10.54 27.98 -10.63
N PRO A 590 10.28 29.30 -10.74
CA PRO A 590 10.89 30.29 -9.85
C PRO A 590 10.49 29.97 -8.42
N GLN A 591 11.49 29.87 -7.53
CA GLN A 591 11.31 29.67 -6.10
C GLN A 591 10.10 30.48 -5.62
N ARG A 592 9.00 29.81 -5.28
CA ARG A 592 7.90 30.48 -4.57
C ARG A 592 8.53 31.07 -3.32
N LYS A 593 8.58 32.41 -3.24
CA LYS A 593 8.91 33.10 -1.98
C LYS A 593 8.01 32.49 -0.92
N HIS A 594 8.58 31.75 0.01
CA HIS A 594 7.84 31.22 1.15
C HIS A 594 7.11 32.41 1.78
N ALA A 595 5.81 32.30 2.06
CA ALA A 595 5.02 33.40 2.63
C ALA A 595 5.50 33.89 4.02
N ARG A 596 6.59 33.29 4.55
CA ARG A 596 7.27 33.63 5.80
C ARG A 596 8.79 33.84 5.65
N SER A 597 9.34 33.87 4.42
CA SER A 597 10.77 34.12 4.20
C SER A 597 11.04 35.62 4.27
N TRP A 598 11.54 36.09 5.41
CA TRP A 598 12.04 37.47 5.59
C TRP A 598 13.40 37.71 4.94
N LEU A 599 14.04 36.66 4.41
CA LEU A 599 15.30 36.73 3.67
C LEU A 599 15.04 36.45 2.20
N ALA A 600 15.47 37.37 1.35
CA ALA A 600 15.54 37.13 -0.09
C ALA A 600 16.66 36.12 -0.35
N SER A 601 16.30 34.89 -0.72
CA SER A 601 17.28 33.94 -1.28
C SER A 601 17.55 34.36 -2.72
N SER A 602 18.66 35.03 -2.95
CA SER A 602 19.12 35.49 -4.28
C SER A 602 20.19 34.57 -4.89
N SER A 603 20.32 33.31 -4.45
CA SER A 603 21.30 32.41 -5.07
C SER A 603 20.66 31.57 -6.17
N ASP A 604 21.07 31.86 -7.40
CA ASP A 604 20.86 31.09 -8.64
C ASP A 604 21.59 29.72 -8.62
N SER A 605 22.11 29.29 -7.46
CA SER A 605 22.77 28.01 -7.27
C SER A 605 21.79 26.97 -6.72
N THR A 606 21.61 25.89 -7.47
CA THR A 606 20.90 24.71 -6.99
C THR A 606 21.59 24.15 -5.74
N ARG A 607 20.81 23.94 -4.68
CA ARG A 607 21.32 23.45 -3.39
C ARG A 607 22.06 22.11 -3.53
N THR A 608 23.21 21.98 -2.87
CA THR A 608 23.90 20.69 -2.68
C THR A 608 23.02 19.73 -1.87
N VAL A 609 22.75 18.54 -2.42
CA VAL A 609 21.92 17.51 -1.78
C VAL A 609 22.75 16.41 -1.12
N CYS A 610 23.96 16.16 -1.62
CA CYS A 610 24.90 15.19 -1.07
C CYS A 610 26.33 15.49 -1.55
N GLN A 611 27.31 14.86 -0.92
CA GLN A 611 28.71 14.90 -1.35
C GLN A 611 29.19 13.47 -1.65
N LEU A 612 29.72 13.26 -2.85
CA LEU A 612 30.27 11.99 -3.29
C LEU A 612 31.79 12.00 -3.10
N SER A 613 32.38 10.90 -2.62
CA SER A 613 33.83 10.77 -2.42
C SER A 613 34.39 9.61 -3.25
N PHE A 614 35.40 9.89 -4.07
CA PHE A 614 36.05 8.89 -4.91
C PHE A 614 36.64 7.76 -4.09
N ARG A 615 37.42 8.10 -3.05
CA ARG A 615 38.04 7.13 -2.13
C ARG A 615 37.01 6.25 -1.42
N THR A 616 35.89 6.84 -1.04
CA THR A 616 34.84 6.15 -0.27
C THR A 616 33.98 5.27 -1.17
N CYS A 617 33.61 5.73 -2.37
CA CYS A 617 32.63 5.06 -3.22
C CYS A 617 33.27 4.17 -4.31
N PHE A 618 34.44 4.55 -4.84
CA PHE A 618 35.08 3.89 -6.00
C PHE A 618 36.43 3.23 -5.69
N ALA A 619 37.24 3.81 -4.80
CA ALA A 619 38.61 3.35 -4.57
C ALA A 619 38.94 2.74 -3.18
N PRO A 620 38.07 1.94 -2.54
CA PRO A 620 38.49 1.13 -1.39
C PRO A 620 39.30 -0.12 -1.81
N HIS A 621 39.28 -0.51 -3.09
CA HIS A 621 40.05 -1.64 -3.65
C HIS A 621 41.04 -1.14 -4.72
N PRO A 622 42.34 -1.02 -4.41
CA PRO A 622 43.37 -0.67 -5.38
C PRO A 622 43.64 -1.84 -6.35
N GLY A 623 43.85 -1.57 -7.64
CA GLY A 623 44.10 -2.58 -8.67
C GLY A 623 42.87 -3.03 -9.47
N GLY A 624 41.72 -2.37 -9.30
CA GLY A 624 40.45 -2.72 -9.95
C GLY A 624 39.59 -3.73 -9.20
N GLU A 625 38.35 -3.93 -9.67
CA GLU A 625 37.40 -4.91 -9.12
C GLU A 625 36.36 -5.33 -10.18
N GLY A 626 35.62 -6.42 -9.93
CA GLY A 626 34.52 -6.82 -10.80
C GLY A 626 33.38 -5.79 -10.79
N ALA A 627 32.73 -5.59 -11.94
CA ALA A 627 31.62 -4.64 -12.09
C ALA A 627 30.44 -4.98 -11.15
N ASP A 628 30.13 -6.26 -11.00
CA ASP A 628 29.16 -6.77 -10.01
C ASP A 628 29.53 -6.36 -8.58
N SER A 629 30.81 -6.41 -8.21
CA SER A 629 31.27 -6.06 -6.87
C SER A 629 31.15 -4.55 -6.60
N LEU A 630 31.52 -3.70 -7.56
CA LEU A 630 31.29 -2.27 -7.47
C LEU A 630 29.79 -1.96 -7.39
N PHE A 631 28.97 -2.62 -8.21
CA PHE A 631 27.52 -2.46 -8.22
C PHE A 631 26.90 -2.82 -6.88
N LYS A 632 27.20 -3.99 -6.31
CA LYS A 632 26.72 -4.40 -4.98
C LYS A 632 27.08 -3.39 -3.90
N ARG A 633 28.29 -2.82 -3.98
CA ARG A 633 28.72 -1.78 -3.05
C ARG A 633 27.87 -0.51 -3.18
N LEU A 634 27.65 -0.01 -4.39
CA LEU A 634 26.91 1.25 -4.62
C LEU A 634 25.39 1.09 -4.46
N ALA A 635 24.84 -0.04 -4.88
CA ALA A 635 23.41 -0.32 -4.85
C ALA A 635 22.92 -0.70 -3.44
N PHE A 636 23.71 -1.44 -2.66
CA PHE A 636 23.24 -2.01 -1.38
C PHE A 636 24.12 -1.64 -0.20
N ALA A 637 25.42 -1.98 -0.21
CA ALA A 637 26.28 -1.85 0.97
C ALA A 637 26.52 -0.40 1.40
N ARG A 638 26.61 0.52 0.42
CA ARG A 638 26.79 1.97 0.60
C ARG A 638 25.74 2.70 -0.24
N ALA A 639 24.48 2.45 0.06
CA ALA A 639 23.35 3.02 -0.68
C ALA A 639 23.40 4.56 -0.79
N SER A 640 23.97 5.27 0.18
CA SER A 640 24.18 6.73 0.10
C SER A 640 25.10 7.15 -1.06
N CYS A 641 26.15 6.38 -1.38
CA CYS A 641 26.97 6.60 -2.57
C CYS A 641 26.12 6.43 -3.85
N GLY A 642 25.32 5.37 -3.94
CA GLY A 642 24.44 5.12 -5.09
C GLY A 642 23.34 6.18 -5.24
N ASP A 643 22.75 6.63 -4.12
CA ASP A 643 21.74 7.70 -4.11
C ASP A 643 22.34 9.00 -4.66
N CYS A 644 23.54 9.35 -4.22
CA CYS A 644 24.24 10.54 -4.67
C CYS A 644 24.68 10.44 -6.14
N LEU A 645 25.14 9.25 -6.57
CA LEU A 645 25.49 8.94 -7.96
C LEU A 645 24.29 9.13 -8.91
N LEU A 646 23.11 8.65 -8.52
CA LEU A 646 21.88 8.84 -9.31
C LEU A 646 21.59 10.31 -9.57
N ALA A 647 21.68 11.16 -8.53
CA ALA A 647 21.47 12.60 -8.68
C ALA A 647 22.51 13.25 -9.60
N ALA A 648 23.78 12.84 -9.51
CA ALA A 648 24.85 13.33 -10.39
C ALA A 648 24.63 12.92 -11.86
N LEU A 649 24.24 11.67 -12.11
CA LEU A 649 23.96 11.18 -13.47
C LEU A 649 22.67 11.76 -14.08
N LEU A 650 21.68 12.08 -13.25
CA LEU A 650 20.49 12.82 -13.71
C LEU A 650 20.86 14.24 -14.12
N HIS A 651 21.77 14.90 -13.41
CA HIS A 651 22.31 16.19 -13.83
C HIS A 651 23.08 16.07 -15.14
N ALA A 652 23.94 15.06 -15.28
CA ALA A 652 24.68 14.78 -16.52
C ALA A 652 23.75 14.42 -17.71
N SER A 653 22.57 13.87 -17.45
CA SER A 653 21.54 13.59 -18.47
C SER A 653 20.81 14.85 -18.95
N GLY A 654 21.01 16.00 -18.30
CA GLY A 654 20.37 17.26 -18.64
C GLY A 654 19.00 17.46 -18.01
N GLY A 655 18.19 18.34 -18.61
CA GLY A 655 16.88 18.73 -18.06
C GLY A 655 15.78 17.67 -18.17
N SER A 656 16.00 16.59 -18.91
CA SER A 656 15.04 15.51 -19.11
C SER A 656 15.76 14.25 -19.58
N GLY A 657 15.14 13.08 -19.38
CA GLY A 657 15.71 11.80 -19.80
C GLY A 657 16.80 11.25 -18.85
N ILE A 658 17.43 10.16 -19.31
CA ILE A 658 18.35 9.31 -18.52
C ILE A 658 19.57 8.84 -19.34
N ALA A 659 19.92 9.52 -20.42
CA ALA A 659 20.95 9.07 -21.36
C ALA A 659 22.31 8.75 -20.72
N ALA A 660 22.71 9.46 -19.65
CA ALA A 660 23.99 9.24 -18.98
C ALA A 660 24.10 7.85 -18.33
N PHE A 661 22.97 7.25 -17.92
CA PHE A 661 22.94 5.92 -17.29
C PHE A 661 23.23 4.79 -18.27
N LEU A 662 23.06 5.04 -19.56
CA LEU A 662 22.95 3.98 -20.55
C LEU A 662 24.26 3.74 -21.30
N PRO A 663 24.52 2.49 -21.72
CA PRO A 663 25.56 2.15 -22.68
C PRO A 663 25.45 2.94 -24.00
N PRO A 664 26.55 3.10 -24.75
CA PRO A 664 26.49 3.70 -26.08
C PRO A 664 25.58 2.89 -27.03
N ALA A 665 24.98 3.54 -28.01
CA ALA A 665 24.05 2.90 -28.96
C ALA A 665 24.72 1.80 -29.81
N SER A 666 26.05 1.82 -29.94
CA SER A 666 26.84 0.79 -30.63
C SER A 666 27.12 -0.45 -29.78
N ALA A 667 26.74 -0.48 -28.50
CA ALA A 667 26.97 -1.63 -27.62
C ALA A 667 26.03 -2.79 -27.97
N LEU A 668 26.58 -3.79 -28.67
CA LEU A 668 25.93 -5.04 -29.02
C LEU A 668 26.48 -6.18 -28.16
N LEU A 669 25.61 -7.14 -27.82
CA LEU A 669 25.97 -8.35 -27.07
C LEU A 669 25.43 -9.59 -27.77
N SER A 670 26.20 -10.68 -27.71
CA SER A 670 25.73 -12.01 -28.11
C SER A 670 25.17 -12.78 -26.91
N ILE A 671 23.88 -13.11 -26.96
CA ILE A 671 23.16 -13.82 -25.89
C ILE A 671 22.66 -15.19 -26.36
N HIS A 672 22.41 -16.11 -25.43
CA HIS A 672 21.86 -17.42 -25.75
C HIS A 672 20.55 -17.30 -26.58
N PRO A 673 20.38 -18.07 -27.68
CA PRO A 673 19.21 -17.94 -28.56
C PRO A 673 17.87 -18.13 -27.85
N GLU A 674 17.82 -19.00 -26.83
CA GLU A 674 16.63 -19.30 -26.03
C GLU A 674 16.40 -18.31 -24.87
N PHE A 675 17.18 -17.24 -24.75
CA PHE A 675 16.96 -16.23 -23.71
C PHE A 675 15.69 -15.43 -23.96
N GLU A 676 14.73 -15.52 -23.03
CA GLU A 676 13.38 -14.96 -23.19
C GLU A 676 13.15 -13.64 -22.44
N HIS A 677 14.06 -13.21 -21.56
CA HIS A 677 13.88 -12.01 -20.73
C HIS A 677 14.26 -10.71 -21.47
N LEU A 678 13.66 -10.53 -22.65
CA LEU A 678 13.77 -9.36 -23.51
C LEU A 678 12.48 -8.53 -23.51
N GLY A 679 12.53 -7.35 -24.14
CA GLY A 679 11.38 -6.45 -24.25
C GLY A 679 10.86 -6.06 -22.86
N SER A 680 9.54 -6.06 -22.67
CA SER A 680 8.96 -5.72 -21.37
C SER A 680 9.34 -6.71 -20.25
N LYS A 681 9.87 -7.90 -20.52
CA LYS A 681 10.29 -8.89 -19.51
C LYS A 681 11.72 -8.68 -18.96
N ALA A 682 12.43 -7.65 -19.41
CA ALA A 682 13.77 -7.33 -18.92
C ALA A 682 13.76 -7.04 -17.41
N HIS A 683 14.50 -7.84 -16.63
CA HIS A 683 14.56 -7.72 -15.18
C HIS A 683 15.94 -8.18 -14.65
N LEU A 684 16.35 -7.67 -13.49
CA LEU A 684 17.51 -8.19 -12.74
C LEU A 684 17.07 -9.34 -11.82
N PRO A 685 17.98 -10.20 -11.32
CA PRO A 685 17.64 -11.36 -10.51
C PRO A 685 16.68 -11.07 -9.34
N LEU A 686 15.64 -11.91 -9.21
CA LEU A 686 14.60 -11.81 -8.17
C LEU A 686 14.96 -12.62 -6.92
N THR A 687 16.07 -12.27 -6.30
CA THR A 687 16.63 -12.96 -5.12
C THR A 687 16.50 -12.11 -3.86
N GLU A 688 16.22 -12.74 -2.70
CA GLU A 688 16.07 -12.06 -1.40
C GLU A 688 17.39 -11.51 -0.83
N HIS A 689 18.54 -12.08 -1.18
CA HIS A 689 19.84 -11.72 -0.62
C HIS A 689 20.82 -11.29 -1.69
N TRP A 690 21.10 -9.99 -1.75
CA TRP A 690 21.98 -9.40 -2.77
C TRP A 690 23.45 -9.82 -2.66
N HIS A 691 23.92 -10.23 -1.48
CA HIS A 691 25.32 -10.59 -1.24
C HIS A 691 25.77 -11.78 -2.11
N THR A 692 24.89 -12.77 -2.26
CA THR A 692 25.14 -14.02 -2.99
C THR A 692 24.60 -14.00 -4.43
N THR A 693 23.84 -12.98 -4.80
CA THR A 693 23.32 -12.82 -6.16
C THR A 693 24.44 -12.50 -7.12
N ASP A 694 24.46 -13.11 -8.29
CA ASP A 694 25.34 -12.72 -9.38
C ASP A 694 24.65 -11.68 -10.27
N PHE A 695 25.13 -10.43 -10.24
CA PHE A 695 24.65 -9.35 -11.11
C PHE A 695 25.62 -9.10 -12.28
N SER A 696 26.56 -9.99 -12.57
CA SER A 696 27.42 -9.86 -13.75
C SER A 696 26.59 -9.85 -15.03
N LEU A 697 27.11 -9.18 -16.06
CA LEU A 697 26.45 -9.11 -17.37
C LEU A 697 26.22 -10.52 -17.95
N ALA A 698 27.18 -11.42 -17.76
CA ALA A 698 27.10 -12.82 -18.16
C ALA A 698 25.94 -13.58 -17.51
N ALA A 699 25.74 -13.41 -16.20
CA ALA A 699 24.65 -14.07 -15.48
C ALA A 699 23.27 -13.49 -15.82
N VAL A 700 23.16 -12.17 -15.99
CA VAL A 700 21.89 -11.49 -16.25
C VAL A 700 21.37 -11.72 -17.67
N LEU A 701 22.27 -11.74 -18.67
CA LEU A 701 21.90 -11.83 -20.09
C LEU A 701 22.24 -13.17 -20.75
N ALA A 702 22.75 -14.14 -20.00
CA ALA A 702 23.16 -15.46 -20.51
C ALA A 702 24.05 -15.33 -21.76
N LEU A 703 25.19 -14.64 -21.63
CA LEU A 703 26.10 -14.35 -22.75
C LEU A 703 26.58 -15.63 -23.44
N ALA A 704 26.64 -15.61 -24.77
CA ALA A 704 27.06 -16.74 -25.60
C ALA A 704 27.87 -16.26 -26.82
N PRO A 705 29.11 -16.74 -27.06
CA PRO A 705 30.01 -16.24 -28.12
C PRO A 705 29.47 -16.30 -29.57
N HIS A 706 28.45 -17.12 -29.83
CA HIS A 706 27.80 -17.27 -31.14
C HIS A 706 26.27 -17.15 -31.02
N GLY A 707 25.83 -16.32 -30.09
CA GLY A 707 24.43 -16.10 -29.78
C GLY A 707 23.69 -15.14 -30.71
N ARG A 708 22.43 -14.87 -30.37
CA ARG A 708 21.64 -13.79 -30.98
C ARG A 708 22.22 -12.45 -30.54
N GLN A 709 22.43 -11.55 -31.50
CA GLN A 709 22.87 -10.18 -31.22
C GLN A 709 21.72 -9.33 -30.70
N VAL A 710 21.94 -8.61 -29.59
CA VAL A 710 20.98 -7.67 -29.01
C VAL A 710 21.67 -6.36 -28.62
N SER A 711 20.92 -5.26 -28.69
CA SER A 711 21.39 -3.95 -28.20
C SER A 711 21.34 -3.92 -26.68
N LEU A 712 22.51 -3.77 -26.04
CA LEU A 712 22.60 -3.64 -24.58
C LEU A 712 21.93 -2.36 -24.09
N ARG A 713 22.04 -1.27 -24.87
CA ARG A 713 21.35 -0.02 -24.58
C ARG A 713 19.84 -0.22 -24.55
N THR A 714 19.27 -0.85 -25.57
CA THR A 714 17.83 -1.14 -25.64
C THR A 714 17.37 -1.99 -24.45
N TRP A 715 18.13 -3.04 -24.11
CA TRP A 715 17.79 -3.89 -22.97
C TRP A 715 17.82 -3.12 -21.64
N CYS A 716 18.83 -2.28 -21.41
CA CYS A 716 18.89 -1.41 -20.22
C CYS A 716 17.73 -0.41 -20.17
N THR A 717 17.36 0.18 -21.31
CA THR A 717 16.19 1.06 -21.42
C THR A 717 14.91 0.34 -21.03
N ARG A 718 14.70 -0.90 -21.51
CA ARG A 718 13.55 -1.74 -21.14
C ARG A 718 13.55 -2.14 -19.67
N LEU A 719 14.71 -2.47 -19.11
CA LEU A 719 14.87 -2.78 -17.70
C LEU A 719 14.43 -1.59 -16.82
N ILE A 720 14.86 -0.37 -17.15
CA ILE A 720 14.47 0.83 -16.42
C ILE A 720 12.98 1.15 -16.63
N GLN A 721 12.49 1.03 -17.87
CA GLN A 721 11.07 1.21 -18.21
C GLN A 721 10.15 0.29 -17.39
N ARG A 722 10.53 -0.99 -17.21
CA ARG A 722 9.71 -1.98 -16.52
C ARG A 722 9.31 -1.56 -15.10
N TYR A 723 10.16 -0.80 -14.42
CA TYR A 723 9.95 -0.35 -13.05
C TYR A 723 9.55 1.13 -12.96
N GLN A 724 9.04 1.74 -14.03
CA GLN A 724 8.52 3.10 -13.98
C GLN A 724 7.36 3.24 -12.98
N TYR A 725 7.28 4.41 -12.35
CA TYR A 725 6.22 4.74 -11.39
C TYR A 725 6.01 6.25 -11.30
N VAL A 726 4.85 6.63 -10.77
CA VAL A 726 4.53 7.99 -10.37
C VAL A 726 4.16 8.02 -8.90
N LEU A 727 4.60 9.05 -8.18
CA LEU A 727 4.08 9.35 -6.86
C LEU A 727 2.98 10.40 -6.99
N GLY A 728 1.75 10.00 -6.68
CA GLY A 728 0.55 10.80 -6.86
C GLY A 728 -0.02 11.30 -5.54
N ALA A 729 -0.68 12.47 -5.59
CA ALA A 729 -1.50 12.97 -4.51
C ALA A 729 -2.93 13.19 -5.01
N THR A 730 -3.90 12.59 -4.33
CA THR A 730 -5.32 12.67 -4.68
C THR A 730 -6.12 13.13 -3.47
N PRO A 731 -7.00 14.15 -3.58
CA PRO A 731 -7.85 14.57 -2.47
C PRO A 731 -8.71 13.40 -1.97
N SER A 732 -8.50 13.00 -0.72
CA SER A 732 -9.10 11.78 -0.18
C SER A 732 -9.44 11.94 1.29
N THR A 733 -10.52 11.31 1.74
CA THR A 733 -10.96 11.39 3.13
C THR A 733 -11.18 10.00 3.72
N PHE A 734 -10.78 9.83 4.98
CA PHE A 734 -10.96 8.58 5.74
C PHE A 734 -11.77 8.88 6.99
N TYR A 735 -12.88 8.16 7.18
CA TYR A 735 -13.73 8.27 8.35
C TYR A 735 -13.95 6.90 8.98
N LYS A 736 -13.80 6.85 10.30
CA LYS A 736 -14.24 5.71 11.11
C LYS A 736 -15.71 5.91 11.44
N VAL A 737 -16.56 5.02 10.96
CA VAL A 737 -18.00 5.02 11.23
C VAL A 737 -18.22 4.37 12.59
N GLU A 738 -18.30 5.19 13.64
CA GLU A 738 -18.44 4.70 15.02
C GLU A 738 -19.85 4.92 15.60
N TYR A 739 -20.49 6.06 15.28
CA TYR A 739 -21.72 6.54 15.93
C TYR A 739 -22.67 7.24 14.95
N ALA A 740 -23.97 6.92 15.03
CA ALA A 740 -25.01 7.49 14.16
C ALA A 740 -25.10 9.03 14.25
N SER A 741 -24.82 9.58 15.43
CA SER A 741 -24.90 11.02 15.69
C SER A 741 -23.84 11.86 14.96
N ARG A 742 -22.71 11.25 14.60
CA ARG A 742 -21.57 11.97 13.97
C ARG A 742 -21.53 11.82 12.46
N LEU A 743 -22.01 10.69 11.95
CA LEU A 743 -21.93 10.33 10.53
C LEU A 743 -22.53 11.41 9.59
N PRO A 744 -23.72 12.01 9.84
CA PRO A 744 -24.28 13.03 8.96
C PRO A 744 -23.41 14.30 8.81
N GLY A 745 -22.61 14.64 9.83
CA GLY A 745 -21.68 15.76 9.73
C GLY A 745 -20.47 15.44 8.86
N GLN A 746 -19.98 14.20 8.92
CA GLN A 746 -18.86 13.73 8.10
C GLN A 746 -19.25 13.60 6.63
N LEU A 747 -20.42 13.01 6.34
CA LEU A 747 -20.94 12.86 4.98
C LEU A 747 -21.19 14.23 4.32
N ARG A 748 -21.81 15.17 5.04
CA ARG A 748 -21.97 16.54 4.54
C ARG A 748 -20.64 17.23 4.24
N ALA A 749 -19.60 16.98 5.05
CA ALA A 749 -18.29 17.55 4.79
C ALA A 749 -17.67 17.04 3.48
N VAL A 750 -17.97 15.80 3.06
CA VAL A 750 -17.61 15.29 1.73
C VAL A 750 -18.39 16.03 0.65
N ASP A 751 -19.72 16.07 0.79
CA ASP A 751 -20.64 16.69 -0.18
C ASP A 751 -20.27 18.16 -0.45
N ASP A 752 -19.94 18.90 0.61
CA ASP A 752 -19.52 20.30 0.54
C ASP A 752 -18.28 20.48 -0.35
N THR A 753 -17.36 19.50 -0.38
CA THR A 753 -16.16 19.56 -1.23
C THR A 753 -16.46 19.37 -2.71
N LEU A 754 -17.55 18.68 -3.09
CA LEU A 754 -17.83 18.32 -4.48
C LEU A 754 -18.07 19.54 -5.39
N SER A 755 -18.43 20.68 -4.79
CA SER A 755 -18.61 21.95 -5.49
C SER A 755 -17.32 22.81 -5.60
N THR A 756 -16.22 22.34 -5.01
CA THR A 756 -14.96 23.09 -4.93
C THR A 756 -14.00 22.77 -6.09
N ARG A 757 -12.89 23.51 -6.19
CA ARG A 757 -11.84 23.27 -7.20
C ARG A 757 -11.02 21.99 -6.96
N GLU A 758 -11.00 21.49 -5.72
CA GLU A 758 -10.26 20.28 -5.33
C GLU A 758 -11.25 19.34 -4.60
N PRO A 759 -12.20 18.73 -5.34
CA PRO A 759 -13.22 17.90 -4.72
C PRO A 759 -12.61 16.64 -4.09
N THR A 760 -13.19 16.17 -2.99
CA THR A 760 -12.83 14.87 -2.43
C THR A 760 -13.10 13.80 -3.48
N THR A 761 -12.05 13.09 -3.89
CA THR A 761 -12.13 12.08 -4.96
C THR A 761 -12.38 10.69 -4.41
N TYR A 762 -11.67 10.32 -3.35
CA TYR A 762 -11.85 9.05 -2.66
C TYR A 762 -12.35 9.26 -1.23
N VAL A 763 -13.29 8.41 -0.82
CA VAL A 763 -13.82 8.37 0.54
C VAL A 763 -13.68 6.94 1.05
N CYS A 764 -13.16 6.78 2.25
CA CYS A 764 -13.19 5.51 2.98
C CYS A 764 -14.08 5.67 4.21
N LEU A 765 -15.08 4.80 4.34
CA LEU A 765 -16.03 4.76 5.46
C LEU A 765 -15.83 3.47 6.26
N ASN A 766 -14.72 3.38 7.01
CA ASN A 766 -14.36 2.17 7.73
C ASN A 766 -15.32 1.89 8.90
N ASP A 767 -15.93 0.71 8.91
CA ASP A 767 -16.93 0.23 9.87
C ASP A 767 -16.33 -0.14 11.25
N ASP A 768 -16.21 0.85 12.14
CA ASP A 768 -15.78 0.66 13.55
C ASP A 768 -16.99 0.90 14.49
N ILE A 769 -18.15 0.31 14.17
CA ILE A 769 -19.44 0.60 14.83
C ILE A 769 -19.40 0.25 16.32
N LYS A 770 -19.73 1.23 17.17
CA LYS A 770 -19.75 1.11 18.65
C LYS A 770 -21.16 1.30 19.23
N GLU A 771 -22.17 1.14 18.39
CA GLU A 771 -23.58 1.30 18.72
C GLU A 771 -24.24 -0.06 18.99
N ALA A 772 -25.31 -0.05 19.79
CA ALA A 772 -26.20 -1.21 19.90
C ALA A 772 -27.08 -1.34 18.64
N GLU A 773 -27.84 -2.43 18.52
CA GLU A 773 -28.64 -2.77 17.34
C GLU A 773 -29.48 -1.60 16.77
N THR A 774 -30.13 -0.81 17.63
CA THR A 774 -30.93 0.35 17.20
C THR A 774 -30.09 1.47 16.59
N GLY A 775 -28.90 1.73 17.15
CA GLY A 775 -27.96 2.70 16.61
C GLY A 775 -27.29 2.20 15.32
N THR A 776 -27.00 0.90 15.23
CA THR A 776 -26.54 0.25 13.98
C THR A 776 -27.58 0.35 12.87
N ARG A 777 -28.87 0.09 13.16
CA ARG A 777 -29.95 0.26 12.17
C ARG A 777 -30.01 1.69 11.64
N ARG A 778 -29.90 2.67 12.53
CA ARG A 778 -29.88 4.10 12.16
C ARG A 778 -28.64 4.47 11.35
N LEU A 779 -27.47 3.90 11.65
CA LEU A 779 -26.27 4.06 10.84
C LEU A 779 -26.49 3.54 9.42
N ASN A 780 -27.04 2.33 9.29
CA ASN A 780 -27.34 1.71 8.00
C ASN A 780 -28.31 2.56 7.18
N GLU A 781 -29.37 3.10 7.79
CA GLU A 781 -30.31 4.01 7.13
C GLU A 781 -29.59 5.25 6.57
N ILE A 782 -28.76 5.91 7.39
CA ILE A 782 -27.99 7.10 6.97
C ILE A 782 -27.03 6.76 5.81
N MET A 783 -26.30 5.65 5.92
CA MET A 783 -25.35 5.21 4.88
C MET A 783 -26.09 4.89 3.58
N HIS A 784 -27.16 4.11 3.66
CA HIS A 784 -27.94 3.70 2.49
C HIS A 784 -28.56 4.90 1.77
N GLU A 785 -29.13 5.87 2.50
CA GLU A 785 -29.66 7.11 1.92
C GLU A 785 -28.58 7.92 1.21
N TRP A 786 -27.38 8.03 1.80
CA TRP A 786 -26.27 8.76 1.20
C TRP A 786 -25.72 8.03 -0.03
N PHE A 787 -25.53 6.71 0.06
CA PHE A 787 -25.11 5.86 -1.04
C PHE A 787 -26.06 5.93 -2.24
N ALA A 788 -27.38 5.78 -2.00
CA ALA A 788 -28.39 5.83 -3.05
C ALA A 788 -28.44 7.20 -3.75
N ARG A 789 -28.13 8.28 -3.02
CA ARG A 789 -28.07 9.64 -3.57
C ARG A 789 -26.90 9.84 -4.53
N HIS A 790 -25.75 9.22 -4.26
CA HIS A 790 -24.54 9.38 -5.09
C HIS A 790 -24.39 8.34 -6.19
N TRP A 791 -24.82 7.10 -5.95
CA TRP A 791 -24.58 5.95 -6.82
C TRP A 791 -25.85 5.12 -7.01
N SER A 792 -26.83 5.72 -7.69
CA SER A 792 -28.12 5.07 -7.98
C SER A 792 -28.05 4.07 -9.13
N ALA A 793 -27.12 4.26 -10.07
CA ALA A 793 -26.94 3.38 -11.22
C ALA A 793 -26.39 2.00 -10.80
N ARG A 794 -26.97 0.94 -11.38
CA ARG A 794 -26.53 -0.44 -11.13
C ARG A 794 -25.23 -0.75 -11.88
N VAL A 795 -24.44 -1.66 -11.31
CA VAL A 795 -23.32 -2.29 -12.03
C VAL A 795 -23.81 -3.48 -12.87
N PRO A 796 -23.06 -3.91 -13.91
CA PRO A 796 -23.30 -5.18 -14.58
C PRO A 796 -23.45 -6.32 -13.58
N GLY A 797 -24.33 -7.28 -13.84
CA GLY A 797 -24.57 -8.41 -12.93
C GLY A 797 -25.35 -8.09 -11.64
N GLU A 798 -25.77 -6.85 -11.39
CA GLU A 798 -26.56 -6.54 -10.21
C GLU A 798 -28.05 -6.89 -10.41
N ILE A 799 -28.59 -7.81 -9.60
CA ILE A 799 -29.99 -8.24 -9.70
C ILE A 799 -30.94 -7.18 -9.15
N ALA A 800 -32.21 -7.22 -9.57
CA ALA A 800 -33.26 -6.44 -8.93
C ALA A 800 -33.55 -7.05 -7.56
N VAL A 801 -32.96 -6.46 -6.52
CA VAL A 801 -33.29 -6.71 -5.11
C VAL A 801 -34.50 -5.90 -4.71
#